data_AF-A0A6L6EKV4-F1
#
_entry.id   AF-A0A6L6EKV4-F1
#
_cell.length_a   1.000
_cell.length_b   1.000
_cell.length_c   1.000
_cell.angle_alpha   90.00
_cell.angle_beta   90.00
_cell.angle_gamma   90.00
#
_symmetry.space_group_name_H-M   'P 1'
#
loop_
_entity.id
_entity.type
_entity.pdbx_description
1 polymer ?
#
loop_
_entity_poly.entity_id
_entity_poly.type
_entity_poly.pdbx_seq_one_letter_code
_entity_poly.pdbx_strand_id
1 'polypeptide(L)'
;MGTMLQAANPTLDDYQNHEGCNEILNVSRPELVRSVHDEYLHVGVDAIETNTFGANWANLAEYGIEDRIYELAFAGGRLARESADAFSTDSKPRYVLGSLGPGTKLPSLGHTTYEKLRDSYYQASKGLTDALVDGLLIETTQDLLQAKAAVNGARLAIKESGRDVVLIAQVTVETTGTMLLGSEIGAALNALEPLGIDLIGLNCATGPAEMSEHLRYLSQSARIGISVMPNAGLPVLGPNGATYPLTPSQLATALESFVREYGVSLVGGCCGTTPEHMSAVVKALDGIKPKERTPSIAAGASSIYQYVPFRQELTYMAIGERTNANGSRAFRDALIAQDWQSCVEIARDQIRDGAHMLDLSVDYVGRDGVADMQELASRFATTSTLPIVLDSTEPAVIKAGLECLGGRSVINSVNYEDGDGPNSRFAKIMPLVQEHGACVVALTIDEDGQARDCEWKLKVARRLITDLTENWGINTGDILIDCLTFPVATGQEETRRDGIETIEAIRRLKEEFPEVQTTLGVSNVSFGLNPAARIVLNSVFLHECVNAGLDSAIVHPSKITPMNRIEDRQREVALDLIYDRRQYAGEECIYDPLTLFLQLFEGVEVTSSRLTRAAELASLPLTQRLARRIIDGEKVGLEADLQTAMDEGMEPL
;
A
#
# COMPACT_ATOMS: atom_id res chain seq x y z
N MET A 1 -18.04 12.80 22.32
CA MET A 1 -17.80 14.26 22.39
C MET A 1 -18.87 15.08 21.65
N GLY A 2 -18.89 15.08 20.30
CA GLY A 2 -19.73 16.01 19.52
C GLY A 2 -21.23 16.00 19.82
N THR A 3 -21.85 14.82 20.00
CA THR A 3 -23.28 14.70 20.34
C THR A 3 -23.64 15.35 21.69
N MET A 4 -22.76 15.24 22.68
CA MET A 4 -22.97 15.82 24.02
C MET A 4 -22.74 17.34 24.02
N LEU A 5 -21.75 17.83 23.26
CA LEU A 5 -21.56 19.27 23.07
C LEU A 5 -22.77 19.91 22.37
N GLN A 6 -23.31 19.26 21.34
CA GLN A 6 -24.53 19.72 20.67
C GLN A 6 -25.74 19.71 21.61
N ALA A 7 -25.88 18.69 22.47
CA ALA A 7 -26.96 18.61 23.45
C ALA A 7 -26.91 19.73 24.51
N ALA A 8 -25.72 20.28 24.80
CA ALA A 8 -25.55 21.44 25.67
C ALA A 8 -25.97 22.77 25.03
N ASN A 9 -26.28 22.76 23.72
CA ASN A 9 -26.79 23.88 22.94
C ASN A 9 -25.96 25.19 23.09
N PRO A 10 -24.65 25.16 22.83
CA PRO A 10 -23.80 26.35 22.83
C PRO A 10 -24.27 27.38 21.79
N THR A 11 -24.10 28.66 22.11
CA THR A 11 -24.52 29.78 21.28
C THR A 11 -23.51 30.07 20.15
N LEU A 12 -23.92 30.87 19.16
CA LEU A 12 -23.02 31.30 18.08
C LEU A 12 -21.79 32.08 18.60
N ASP A 13 -21.98 32.90 19.64
CA ASP A 13 -20.90 33.65 20.29
C ASP A 13 -19.90 32.71 20.98
N ASP A 14 -20.38 31.61 21.56
CA ASP A 14 -19.52 30.57 22.14
C ASP A 14 -18.61 29.95 21.05
N TYR A 15 -19.08 29.83 19.82
CA TYR A 15 -18.27 29.40 18.68
C TYR A 15 -17.41 30.52 18.07
N GLN A 16 -17.37 31.71 18.66
CA GLN A 16 -16.68 32.88 18.08
C GLN A 16 -17.17 33.19 16.64
N ASN A 17 -18.44 32.94 16.34
CA ASN A 17 -19.06 33.01 15.00
C ASN A 17 -18.64 31.91 14.00
N HIS A 18 -17.96 30.84 14.45
CA HIS A 18 -17.62 29.66 13.63
C HIS A 18 -18.53 28.47 13.97
N GLU A 19 -19.83 28.63 13.74
CA GLU A 19 -20.85 27.65 14.12
C GLU A 19 -20.48 26.22 13.66
N GLY A 20 -20.55 25.27 14.60
CA GLY A 20 -20.24 23.86 14.34
C GLY A 20 -18.75 23.48 14.43
N CYS A 21 -17.83 24.44 14.58
CA CYS A 21 -16.42 24.14 14.88
C CYS A 21 -16.26 23.86 16.38
N ASN A 22 -16.44 22.60 16.77
CA ASN A 22 -16.38 22.16 18.17
C ASN A 22 -15.02 22.45 18.82
N GLU A 23 -13.94 22.50 18.04
CA GLU A 23 -12.59 22.76 18.53
C GLU A 23 -12.46 24.15 19.15
N ILE A 24 -13.24 25.14 18.69
CA ILE A 24 -13.26 26.49 19.30
C ILE A 24 -13.67 26.44 20.77
N LEU A 25 -14.56 25.52 21.13
CA LEU A 25 -15.04 25.36 22.50
C LEU A 25 -13.92 24.98 23.48
N ASN A 26 -12.79 24.46 23.00
CA ASN A 26 -11.60 24.22 23.83
C ASN A 26 -11.05 25.51 24.45
N VAL A 27 -11.25 26.65 23.78
CA VAL A 27 -10.76 27.96 24.22
C VAL A 27 -11.89 28.81 24.77
N SER A 28 -13.04 28.83 24.11
CA SER A 28 -14.16 29.72 24.46
C SER A 28 -15.06 29.18 25.59
N ARG A 29 -15.21 27.85 25.70
CA ARG A 29 -16.07 27.17 26.69
C ARG A 29 -15.37 25.95 27.31
N PRO A 30 -14.16 26.12 27.88
CA PRO A 30 -13.36 25.01 28.39
C PRO A 30 -14.03 24.21 29.51
N GLU A 31 -14.96 24.82 30.26
CA GLU A 31 -15.77 24.16 31.29
C GLU A 31 -16.77 23.16 30.70
N LEU A 32 -17.34 23.46 29.52
CA LEU A 32 -18.27 22.57 28.84
C LEU A 32 -17.57 21.34 28.28
N VAL A 33 -16.39 21.53 27.67
CA VAL A 33 -15.59 20.41 27.17
C VAL A 33 -15.15 19.50 28.31
N ARG A 34 -14.70 20.08 29.43
CA ARG A 34 -14.33 19.32 30.64
C ARG A 34 -15.50 18.53 31.22
N SER A 35 -16.70 19.11 31.29
CA SER A 35 -17.84 18.37 31.84
C SER A 35 -18.13 17.09 31.05
N VAL A 36 -17.98 17.12 29.72
CA VAL A 36 -18.13 15.92 28.88
C VAL A 36 -17.05 14.88 29.20
N HIS A 37 -15.79 15.28 29.32
CA HIS A 37 -14.71 14.36 29.74
C HIS A 37 -15.00 13.72 31.09
N ASP A 38 -15.38 14.55 32.07
CA ASP A 38 -15.65 14.13 33.45
C ASP A 38 -16.81 13.13 33.51
N GLU A 39 -17.85 13.29 32.68
CA GLU A 39 -18.97 12.33 32.58
C GLU A 39 -18.52 10.94 32.13
N TYR A 40 -17.64 10.84 31.12
CA TYR A 40 -17.08 9.54 30.69
C TYR A 40 -16.12 8.96 31.74
N LEU A 41 -15.28 9.79 32.36
CA LEU A 41 -14.36 9.35 33.41
C LEU A 41 -15.10 8.84 34.66
N HIS A 42 -16.24 9.44 34.99
CA HIS A 42 -17.07 9.05 36.13
C HIS A 42 -17.65 7.63 35.99
N VAL A 43 -17.94 7.19 34.76
CA VAL A 43 -18.41 5.82 34.51
C VAL A 43 -17.28 4.80 34.42
N GLY A 44 -16.03 5.25 34.58
CA GLY A 44 -14.88 4.38 34.80
C GLY A 44 -14.12 3.98 33.54
N VAL A 45 -14.24 4.71 32.43
CA VAL A 45 -13.39 4.49 31.24
C VAL A 45 -11.92 4.72 31.60
N ASP A 46 -11.02 3.97 30.96
CA ASP A 46 -9.57 4.07 31.22
C ASP A 46 -8.92 5.20 30.43
N ALA A 47 -9.49 5.55 29.27
CA ALA A 47 -9.00 6.61 28.39
C ALA A 47 -10.14 7.49 27.87
N ILE A 48 -9.82 8.75 27.57
CA ILE A 48 -10.71 9.70 26.89
C ILE A 48 -10.03 10.31 25.67
N GLU A 49 -10.81 10.59 24.64
CA GLU A 49 -10.37 11.34 23.46
C GLU A 49 -10.44 12.84 23.71
N THR A 50 -9.48 13.59 23.18
CA THR A 50 -9.50 15.06 23.15
C THR A 50 -10.58 15.59 22.20
N ASN A 51 -11.12 16.78 22.46
CA ASN A 51 -12.02 17.46 21.53
C ASN A 51 -11.23 18.14 20.38
N THR A 52 -10.55 17.35 19.55
CA THR A 52 -9.63 17.84 18.51
C THR A 52 -9.79 17.15 17.16
N PHE A 53 -10.87 16.39 16.95
CA PHE A 53 -11.15 15.68 15.70
C PHE A 53 -11.01 16.59 14.47
N GLY A 54 -11.54 17.82 14.54
CA GLY A 54 -11.49 18.81 13.49
C GLY A 54 -10.32 19.79 13.56
N ALA A 55 -9.35 19.61 14.46
CA ALA A 55 -8.17 20.47 14.59
C ALA A 55 -7.14 20.16 13.49
N ASN A 56 -7.57 20.26 12.22
CA ASN A 56 -6.78 19.95 11.04
C ASN A 56 -6.99 21.04 9.97
N TRP A 57 -6.06 21.14 9.03
CA TRP A 57 -6.08 22.17 7.98
C TRP A 57 -7.37 22.18 7.17
N ALA A 58 -7.81 21.01 6.69
CA ALA A 58 -8.96 20.92 5.80
C ALA A 58 -10.25 21.44 6.45
N ASN A 59 -10.47 21.14 7.74
CA ASN A 59 -11.65 21.60 8.47
C ASN A 59 -11.55 23.08 8.85
N LEU A 60 -10.41 23.51 9.41
CA LEU A 60 -10.24 24.90 9.85
C LEU A 60 -10.16 25.89 8.68
N ALA A 61 -9.77 25.44 7.50
CA ALA A 61 -9.80 26.24 6.28
C ALA A 61 -11.24 26.64 5.87
N GLU A 62 -12.25 25.79 6.10
CA GLU A 62 -13.67 26.12 5.82
C GLU A 62 -14.17 27.27 6.70
N TYR A 63 -13.49 27.53 7.82
CA TYR A 63 -13.76 28.64 8.74
C TYR A 63 -12.77 29.81 8.62
N GLY A 64 -11.74 29.71 7.77
CA GLY A 64 -10.71 30.73 7.59
C GLY A 64 -9.76 30.91 8.79
N ILE A 65 -9.54 29.87 9.59
CA ILE A 65 -8.73 29.88 10.82
C ILE A 65 -7.67 28.77 10.84
N GLU A 66 -7.12 28.46 9.66
CA GLU A 66 -6.11 27.41 9.46
C GLU A 66 -4.81 27.66 10.26
N ASP A 67 -4.54 28.88 10.71
CA ASP A 67 -3.42 29.23 11.59
C ASP A 67 -3.61 28.77 13.04
N ARG A 68 -4.82 28.36 13.44
CA ARG A 68 -5.16 27.98 14.82
C ARG A 68 -5.05 26.47 15.11
N ILE A 69 -4.53 25.66 14.18
CA ILE A 69 -4.40 24.19 14.35
C ILE A 69 -3.71 23.84 15.67
N TYR A 70 -2.51 24.38 15.90
CA TYR A 70 -1.73 24.09 17.11
C TYR A 70 -2.45 24.57 18.38
N GLU A 71 -2.99 25.79 18.37
CA GLU A 71 -3.66 26.39 19.53
C GLU A 71 -4.84 25.53 19.99
N LEU A 72 -5.73 25.17 19.06
CA LEU A 72 -6.94 24.42 19.37
C LEU A 72 -6.62 22.97 19.78
N ALA A 73 -5.61 22.36 19.14
CA ALA A 73 -5.12 21.03 19.50
C ALA A 73 -4.50 21.01 20.90
N PHE A 74 -3.62 21.96 21.21
CA PHE A 74 -3.02 22.10 22.54
C PHE A 74 -4.06 22.37 23.62
N ALA A 75 -5.02 23.27 23.37
CA ALA A 75 -6.09 23.56 24.31
C ALA A 75 -6.94 22.32 24.60
N GLY A 76 -7.35 21.58 23.56
CA GLY A 76 -8.12 20.34 23.72
C GLY A 76 -7.36 19.25 24.48
N GLY A 77 -6.07 19.06 24.16
CA GLY A 77 -5.19 18.15 24.88
C GLY A 77 -5.07 18.50 26.36
N ARG A 78 -4.87 19.78 26.67
CA ARG A 78 -4.71 20.26 28.06
C ARG A 78 -5.96 20.01 28.89
N LEU A 79 -7.15 20.29 28.34
CA LEU A 79 -8.42 20.06 29.04
C LEU A 79 -8.63 18.57 29.37
N ALA A 80 -8.38 17.69 28.39
CA ALA A 80 -8.48 16.25 28.61
C ALA A 80 -7.45 15.74 29.63
N ARG A 81 -6.21 16.24 29.58
CA ARG A 81 -5.15 15.89 30.55
C ARG A 81 -5.53 16.31 31.98
N GLU A 82 -6.02 17.53 32.15
CA GLU A 82 -6.48 18.04 33.45
C GLU A 82 -7.63 17.18 34.02
N SER A 83 -8.62 16.81 33.20
CA SER A 83 -9.69 15.91 33.61
C SER A 83 -9.17 14.50 33.93
N ALA A 84 -8.33 13.92 33.07
CA ALA A 84 -7.77 12.60 33.30
C ALA A 84 -6.95 12.55 34.61
N ASP A 85 -6.11 13.55 34.87
CA ASP A 85 -5.31 13.64 36.10
C ASP A 85 -6.18 13.74 37.36
N ALA A 86 -7.28 14.50 37.29
CA ALA A 86 -8.21 14.64 38.42
C ALA A 86 -8.92 13.33 38.79
N PHE A 87 -9.10 12.41 37.83
CA PHE A 87 -9.74 11.10 38.03
C PHE A 87 -8.74 9.94 38.12
N SER A 88 -7.45 10.22 37.92
CA SER A 88 -6.37 9.24 37.96
C SER A 88 -6.07 8.81 39.40
N THR A 89 -5.84 7.52 39.60
CA THR A 89 -5.34 6.97 40.87
C THR A 89 -4.16 6.04 40.60
N ASP A 90 -3.32 5.79 41.60
CA ASP A 90 -2.18 4.88 41.48
C ASP A 90 -2.58 3.48 40.97
N SER A 91 -3.76 3.00 41.37
CA SER A 91 -4.29 1.69 40.97
C SER A 91 -5.03 1.69 39.64
N LYS A 92 -5.48 2.86 39.17
CA LYS A 92 -6.25 3.00 37.94
C LYS A 92 -5.91 4.34 37.30
N PRO A 93 -4.77 4.44 36.58
CA PRO A 93 -4.44 5.65 35.85
C PRO A 93 -5.50 5.98 34.79
N ARG A 94 -5.56 7.23 34.37
CA ARG A 94 -6.41 7.68 33.25
C ARG A 94 -5.54 8.22 32.13
N TYR A 95 -5.89 7.82 30.92
CA TYR A 95 -5.13 8.13 29.72
C TYR A 95 -5.86 9.11 28.82
N VAL A 96 -5.10 9.86 28.03
CA VAL A 96 -5.62 10.81 27.04
C VAL A 96 -5.16 10.41 25.65
N LEU A 97 -6.13 10.24 24.75
CA LEU A 97 -5.90 10.00 23.33
C LEU A 97 -6.16 11.30 22.56
N GLY A 98 -5.12 11.83 21.93
CA GLY A 98 -5.19 12.98 21.05
C GLY A 98 -5.88 12.63 19.74
N SER A 99 -7.17 12.99 19.60
CA SER A 99 -7.98 12.74 18.41
C SER A 99 -7.51 13.57 17.22
N LEU A 100 -7.29 12.91 16.08
CA LEU A 100 -6.87 13.48 14.79
C LEU A 100 -7.79 12.93 13.69
N GLY A 101 -8.81 13.68 13.32
CA GLY A 101 -9.76 13.29 12.28
C GLY A 101 -9.21 13.42 10.84
N PRO A 102 -9.94 12.91 9.84
CA PRO A 102 -9.45 12.77 8.46
C PRO A 102 -9.46 14.08 7.65
N GLY A 103 -10.15 15.11 8.14
CA GLY A 103 -10.45 16.32 7.36
C GLY A 103 -11.45 16.06 6.21
N THR A 104 -11.54 16.99 5.26
CA THR A 104 -12.46 16.91 4.11
C THR A 104 -11.78 16.69 2.75
N LYS A 105 -10.43 16.68 2.70
CA LYS A 105 -9.68 16.58 1.44
C LYS A 105 -9.03 15.20 1.32
N LEU A 106 -9.16 14.58 0.15
CA LEU A 106 -8.68 13.23 -0.16
C LEU A 106 -7.48 13.35 -1.11
N PRO A 107 -6.23 13.19 -0.65
CA PRO A 107 -5.04 13.35 -1.47
C PRO A 107 -4.96 12.32 -2.61
N SER A 108 -5.50 11.12 -2.44
CA SER A 108 -5.55 10.11 -3.52
C SER A 108 -6.43 10.53 -4.69
N LEU A 109 -7.34 11.50 -4.49
CA LEU A 109 -8.15 12.13 -5.55
C LEU A 109 -7.58 13.48 -6.02
N GLY A 110 -6.40 13.89 -5.54
CA GLY A 110 -5.76 15.14 -5.92
C GLY A 110 -6.37 16.40 -5.28
N HIS A 111 -7.18 16.27 -4.24
CA HIS A 111 -7.76 17.43 -3.55
C HIS A 111 -6.70 18.30 -2.82
N THR A 112 -5.57 17.69 -2.44
CA THR A 112 -4.41 18.33 -1.79
C THR A 112 -3.19 17.41 -1.92
N THR A 113 -2.03 17.84 -1.45
CA THR A 113 -0.79 17.05 -1.48
C THR A 113 -0.56 16.28 -0.17
N TYR A 114 0.16 15.16 -0.27
CA TYR A 114 0.64 14.39 0.88
C TYR A 114 1.41 15.28 1.87
N GLU A 115 2.38 16.05 1.37
CA GLU A 115 3.23 16.93 2.17
C GLU A 115 2.42 17.95 2.97
N LYS A 116 1.46 18.62 2.33
CA LYS A 116 0.61 19.61 3.01
C LYS A 116 -0.18 18.98 4.14
N LEU A 117 -0.71 17.77 3.95
CA LEU A 117 -1.41 17.05 5.01
C LEU A 117 -0.46 16.61 6.11
N ARG A 118 0.70 16.03 5.79
CA ARG A 118 1.71 15.60 6.77
C ARG A 118 2.09 16.75 7.69
N ASP A 119 2.40 17.91 7.12
CA ASP A 119 2.83 19.08 7.88
C ASP A 119 1.70 19.65 8.75
N SER A 120 0.45 19.60 8.28
CA SER A 120 -0.71 20.03 9.05
C SER A 120 -1.03 19.06 10.21
N TYR A 121 -0.92 17.76 9.99
CA TYR A 121 -1.05 16.75 11.04
C TYR A 121 0.10 16.84 12.06
N TYR A 122 1.31 17.18 11.61
CA TYR A 122 2.41 17.50 12.51
C TYR A 122 2.06 18.67 13.45
N GLN A 123 1.49 19.76 12.95
CA GLN A 123 1.09 20.90 13.79
C GLN A 123 0.07 20.52 14.87
N ALA A 124 -0.96 19.74 14.51
CA ALA A 124 -1.96 19.26 15.44
C ALA A 124 -1.35 18.29 16.49
N SER A 125 -0.56 17.33 16.01
CA SER A 125 0.15 16.36 16.84
C SER A 125 1.15 17.02 17.79
N LYS A 126 1.80 18.09 17.35
CA LYS A 126 2.72 18.90 18.17
C LYS A 126 1.95 19.58 19.31
N GLY A 127 0.80 20.18 19.03
CA GLY A 127 -0.07 20.73 20.08
C GLY A 127 -0.51 19.69 21.10
N LEU A 128 -0.91 18.50 20.64
CA LEU A 128 -1.33 17.40 21.52
C LEU A 128 -0.18 16.84 22.36
N THR A 129 0.99 16.60 21.76
CA THR A 129 2.16 16.07 22.47
C THR A 129 2.70 17.06 23.51
N ASP A 130 2.71 18.36 23.20
CA ASP A 130 3.07 19.43 24.15
C ASP A 130 2.02 19.57 25.28
N ALA A 131 0.76 19.19 25.02
CA ALA A 131 -0.30 19.11 26.02
C ALA A 131 -0.27 17.81 26.85
N LEU A 132 0.77 16.99 26.68
CA LEU A 132 1.04 15.78 27.45
C LEU A 132 0.02 14.64 27.26
N VAL A 133 -0.57 14.49 26.07
CA VAL A 133 -1.38 13.29 25.75
C VAL A 133 -0.54 12.01 25.83
N ASP A 134 -1.19 10.87 26.06
CA ASP A 134 -0.55 9.56 26.20
C ASP A 134 -0.53 8.78 24.88
N GLY A 135 -1.46 9.10 23.98
CA GLY A 135 -1.48 8.57 22.62
C GLY A 135 -2.00 9.59 21.61
N LEU A 136 -1.69 9.37 20.34
CA LEU A 136 -2.28 10.06 19.19
C LEU A 136 -3.16 9.06 18.43
N LEU A 137 -4.42 9.43 18.25
CA LEU A 137 -5.43 8.61 17.59
C LEU A 137 -5.80 9.24 16.25
N ILE A 138 -5.24 8.70 15.19
CA ILE A 138 -5.63 9.02 13.82
C ILE A 138 -6.87 8.19 13.51
N GLU A 139 -8.02 8.84 13.41
CA GLU A 139 -9.31 8.14 13.38
C GLU A 139 -10.20 8.51 12.21
N THR A 140 -11.18 7.65 11.94
CA THR A 140 -12.17 7.81 10.87
C THR A 140 -11.52 8.03 9.50
N THR A 141 -10.34 7.45 9.26
CA THR A 141 -9.65 7.63 7.98
C THR A 141 -10.42 6.96 6.85
N GLN A 142 -10.51 7.65 5.71
CA GLN A 142 -11.26 7.22 4.52
C GLN A 142 -10.37 7.07 3.27
N ASP A 143 -9.13 7.57 3.35
CA ASP A 143 -8.12 7.53 2.30
C ASP A 143 -6.78 7.12 2.93
N LEU A 144 -6.18 6.04 2.42
CA LEU A 144 -4.92 5.51 2.95
C LEU A 144 -3.75 6.49 2.76
N LEU A 145 -3.73 7.31 1.71
CA LEU A 145 -2.67 8.30 1.53
C LEU A 145 -2.77 9.42 2.58
N GLN A 146 -4.00 9.82 2.94
CA GLN A 146 -4.24 10.74 4.05
C GLN A 146 -3.82 10.13 5.40
N ALA A 147 -4.16 8.86 5.63
CA ALA A 147 -3.75 8.16 6.84
C ALA A 147 -2.22 8.06 6.96
N LYS A 148 -1.50 7.72 5.86
CA LYS A 148 -0.03 7.73 5.81
C LYS A 148 0.55 9.12 6.14
N ALA A 149 -0.05 10.19 5.62
CA ALA A 149 0.38 11.55 5.90
C ALA A 149 0.19 11.91 7.38
N ALA A 150 -0.96 11.54 7.95
CA ALA A 150 -1.26 11.75 9.36
C ALA A 150 -0.30 10.98 10.28
N VAL A 151 -0.03 9.71 9.98
CA VAL A 151 0.90 8.87 10.74
C VAL A 151 2.30 9.49 10.75
N ASN A 152 2.81 9.92 9.60
CA ASN A 152 4.15 10.51 9.55
C ASN A 152 4.21 11.90 10.20
N GLY A 153 3.17 12.72 10.08
CA GLY A 153 3.06 13.98 10.84
C GLY A 153 3.09 13.75 12.35
N ALA A 154 2.36 12.74 12.83
CA ALA A 154 2.35 12.34 14.23
C ALA A 154 3.71 11.80 14.69
N ARG A 155 4.36 10.91 13.91
CA ARG A 155 5.70 10.37 14.22
C ARG A 155 6.75 11.46 14.38
N LEU A 156 6.71 12.51 13.55
CA LEU A 156 7.59 13.66 13.67
C LEU A 156 7.40 14.37 15.02
N ALA A 157 6.15 14.64 15.40
CA ALA A 157 5.83 15.27 16.69
C ALA A 157 6.21 14.39 17.89
N ILE A 158 5.96 13.08 17.82
CA ILE A 158 6.36 12.10 18.86
C ILE A 158 7.88 12.12 19.03
N LYS A 159 8.64 12.01 17.93
CA LYS A 159 10.10 12.03 17.95
C LYS A 159 10.65 13.32 18.56
N GLU A 160 10.09 14.48 18.20
CA GLU A 160 10.51 15.77 18.76
C GLU A 160 10.18 15.90 20.25
N SER A 161 9.05 15.35 20.70
CA SER A 161 8.64 15.41 22.10
C SER A 161 9.58 14.64 23.04
N GLY A 162 10.30 13.63 22.52
CA GLY A 162 11.14 12.73 23.31
C GLY A 162 10.35 11.87 24.31
N ARG A 163 9.02 11.78 24.16
CA ARG A 163 8.12 10.99 25.00
C ARG A 163 7.73 9.69 24.31
N ASP A 164 7.40 8.69 25.11
CA ASP A 164 6.77 7.46 24.65
C ASP A 164 5.26 7.73 24.53
N VAL A 165 4.79 7.89 23.30
CA VAL A 165 3.39 8.25 22.97
C VAL A 165 2.86 7.21 21.99
N VAL A 166 1.77 6.55 22.38
CA VAL A 166 1.15 5.48 21.58
C VAL A 166 0.55 6.07 20.30
N LEU A 167 0.85 5.49 19.14
CA LEU A 167 0.28 5.91 17.86
C LEU A 167 -0.75 4.90 17.35
N ILE A 168 -1.98 5.35 17.19
CA ILE A 168 -3.13 4.53 16.80
C ILE A 168 -3.66 5.01 15.46
N ALA A 169 -3.92 4.08 14.53
CA ALA A 169 -4.61 4.36 13.27
C ALA A 169 -5.90 3.56 13.15
N GLN A 170 -7.03 4.25 12.98
CA GLN A 170 -8.34 3.66 12.75
C GLN A 170 -8.85 4.03 11.37
N VAL A 171 -9.24 3.01 10.60
CA VAL A 171 -9.95 3.17 9.33
C VAL A 171 -11.45 3.14 9.56
N THR A 172 -12.21 3.78 8.68
CA THR A 172 -13.66 3.64 8.68
C THR A 172 -14.11 2.81 7.48
N VAL A 173 -14.98 1.84 7.73
CA VAL A 173 -15.53 0.95 6.70
C VAL A 173 -17.02 1.20 6.58
N GLU A 174 -17.47 1.32 5.34
CA GLU A 174 -18.88 1.50 5.00
C GLU A 174 -19.63 0.17 5.07
N THR A 175 -20.95 0.22 4.93
CA THR A 175 -21.80 -0.99 4.89
C THR A 175 -21.49 -1.93 3.71
N THR A 176 -20.72 -1.46 2.72
CA THR A 176 -20.19 -2.27 1.61
C THR A 176 -19.02 -3.17 2.02
N GLY A 177 -18.43 -2.97 3.21
CA GLY A 177 -17.27 -3.73 3.69
C GLY A 177 -15.91 -3.17 3.26
N THR A 178 -15.87 -1.94 2.76
CA THR A 178 -14.64 -1.24 2.34
C THR A 178 -14.61 0.19 2.86
N MET A 179 -13.44 0.83 2.86
CA MET A 179 -13.32 2.28 3.06
C MET A 179 -13.99 3.05 1.91
N LEU A 180 -14.15 4.37 2.06
CA LEU A 180 -14.78 5.25 1.06
C LEU A 180 -14.16 5.12 -0.33
N LEU A 181 -12.83 5.03 -0.41
CA LEU A 181 -12.10 4.88 -1.67
C LEU A 181 -12.02 3.42 -2.16
N GLY A 182 -12.69 2.48 -1.51
CA GLY A 182 -12.74 1.07 -1.91
C GLY A 182 -11.65 0.19 -1.31
N SER A 183 -10.86 0.70 -0.35
CA SER A 183 -9.83 -0.08 0.34
C SER A 183 -10.43 -1.19 1.19
N GLU A 184 -9.94 -2.41 1.00
CA GLU A 184 -10.20 -3.50 1.94
C GLU A 184 -9.32 -3.41 3.19
N ILE A 185 -9.70 -4.14 4.24
CA ILE A 185 -8.96 -4.13 5.51
C ILE A 185 -7.53 -4.70 5.39
N GLY A 186 -7.31 -5.64 4.48
CA GLY A 186 -5.97 -6.18 4.18
C GLY A 186 -5.04 -5.14 3.57
N ALA A 187 -5.54 -4.35 2.62
CA ALA A 187 -4.80 -3.24 2.02
C ALA A 187 -4.43 -2.17 3.06
N ALA A 188 -5.37 -1.84 3.95
CA ALA A 188 -5.16 -0.89 5.04
C ALA A 188 -4.09 -1.39 6.04
N LEU A 189 -4.17 -2.65 6.47
CA LEU A 189 -3.17 -3.25 7.36
C LEU A 189 -1.78 -3.21 6.73
N ASN A 190 -1.66 -3.70 5.49
CA ASN A 190 -0.38 -3.75 4.79
C ASN A 190 0.20 -2.35 4.54
N ALA A 191 -0.63 -1.33 4.31
CA ALA A 191 -0.16 0.04 4.09
C ALA A 191 0.25 0.79 5.37
N LEU A 192 -0.39 0.51 6.51
CA LEU A 192 -0.26 1.32 7.72
C LEU A 192 0.62 0.70 8.80
N GLU A 193 0.58 -0.62 9.00
CA GLU A 193 1.40 -1.31 10.02
C GLU A 193 2.92 -1.05 9.86
N PRO A 194 3.50 -1.08 8.64
CA PRO A 194 4.93 -0.85 8.45
C PRO A 194 5.40 0.58 8.79
N LEU A 195 4.47 1.52 9.01
CA LEU A 195 4.82 2.89 9.42
C LEU A 195 5.17 2.98 10.91
N GLY A 196 5.02 1.89 11.66
CA GLY A 196 5.33 1.85 13.10
C GLY A 196 4.21 2.40 13.98
N ILE A 197 2.95 2.15 13.61
CA ILE A 197 1.80 2.37 14.50
C ILE A 197 1.73 1.25 15.55
N ASP A 198 1.25 1.55 16.75
CA ASP A 198 1.14 0.58 17.85
C ASP A 198 -0.18 -0.19 17.82
N LEU A 199 -1.25 0.44 17.30
CA LEU A 199 -2.56 -0.17 17.14
C LEU A 199 -3.17 0.19 15.78
N ILE A 200 -3.79 -0.80 15.15
CA ILE A 200 -4.70 -0.62 14.01
C ILE A 200 -6.14 -0.92 14.44
N GLY A 201 -7.12 -0.24 13.88
CA GLY A 201 -8.51 -0.49 14.26
C GLY A 201 -9.56 0.06 13.33
N LEU A 202 -10.80 0.00 13.81
CA LEU A 202 -11.96 0.54 13.10
C LEU A 202 -12.79 1.45 14.00
N ASN A 203 -13.29 2.55 13.44
CA ASN A 203 -14.30 3.36 14.11
C ASN A 203 -15.29 4.01 13.14
N CYS A 204 -16.40 4.47 13.71
CA CYS A 204 -17.48 5.17 13.01
C CYS A 204 -18.12 4.35 11.86
N ALA A 205 -18.97 5.02 11.07
CA ALA A 205 -19.79 4.53 9.95
C ALA A 205 -20.78 3.40 10.29
N THR A 206 -20.32 2.31 10.89
CA THR A 206 -21.05 1.07 11.10
C THR A 206 -21.14 0.67 12.58
N GLY A 207 -21.96 -0.33 12.87
CA GLY A 207 -22.07 -0.93 14.19
C GLY A 207 -21.13 -2.12 14.38
N PRO A 208 -21.20 -2.79 15.55
CA PRO A 208 -20.34 -3.96 15.81
C PRO A 208 -20.53 -5.09 14.79
N ALA A 209 -21.75 -5.32 14.31
CA ALA A 209 -22.05 -6.43 13.42
C ALA A 209 -21.24 -6.37 12.12
N GLU A 210 -21.15 -5.19 11.50
CA GLU A 210 -20.42 -4.98 10.25
C GLU A 210 -18.90 -5.01 10.45
N MET A 211 -18.40 -4.65 11.64
CA MET A 211 -16.96 -4.64 11.94
C MET A 211 -16.36 -6.02 12.22
N SER A 212 -17.19 -7.02 12.53
CA SER A 212 -16.72 -8.33 13.04
C SER A 212 -15.76 -9.06 12.10
N GLU A 213 -16.06 -9.12 10.80
CA GLU A 213 -15.20 -9.82 9.83
C GLU A 213 -13.86 -9.10 9.61
N HIS A 214 -13.86 -7.76 9.66
CA HIS A 214 -12.64 -6.96 9.59
C HIS A 214 -11.75 -7.19 10.82
N LEU A 215 -12.34 -7.23 12.02
CA LEU A 215 -11.63 -7.56 13.24
C LEU A 215 -11.09 -9.00 13.24
N ARG A 216 -11.85 -9.96 12.69
CA ARG A 216 -11.38 -11.33 12.52
C ARG A 216 -10.13 -11.39 11.63
N TYR A 217 -10.13 -10.67 10.51
CA TYR A 217 -8.96 -10.56 9.63
C TYR A 217 -7.75 -9.93 10.34
N LEU A 218 -7.95 -8.78 11.00
CA LEU A 218 -6.89 -8.11 11.76
C LEU A 218 -6.34 -9.00 12.88
N SER A 219 -7.22 -9.73 13.59
CA SER A 219 -6.84 -10.66 14.65
C SER A 219 -5.86 -11.74 14.16
N GLN A 220 -6.07 -12.21 12.92
CA GLN A 220 -5.27 -13.26 12.28
C GLN A 220 -3.98 -12.75 11.64
N SER A 221 -3.88 -11.45 11.34
CA SER A 221 -2.84 -10.93 10.43
C SER A 221 -1.96 -9.82 11.03
N ALA A 222 -2.49 -8.99 11.93
CA ALA A 222 -1.76 -7.85 12.50
C ALA A 222 -0.82 -8.27 13.63
N ARG A 223 0.44 -7.83 13.59
CA ARG A 223 1.45 -7.99 14.66
C ARG A 223 1.22 -7.02 15.82
N ILE A 224 0.69 -5.86 15.50
CA ILE A 224 0.40 -4.74 16.42
C ILE A 224 -0.97 -4.89 17.09
N GLY A 225 -1.25 -4.10 18.13
CA GLY A 225 -2.52 -4.17 18.85
C GLY A 225 -3.74 -3.82 17.98
N ILE A 226 -4.93 -4.26 18.41
CA ILE A 226 -6.18 -3.98 17.69
C ILE A 226 -7.06 -3.06 18.52
N SER A 227 -7.66 -2.06 17.88
CA SER A 227 -8.67 -1.20 18.48
C SER A 227 -10.02 -1.22 17.75
N VAL A 228 -11.12 -0.94 18.44
CA VAL A 228 -12.43 -0.75 17.80
C VAL A 228 -13.33 0.20 18.58
N MET A 229 -14.00 1.11 17.86
CA MET A 229 -14.94 2.08 18.42
C MET A 229 -16.18 2.20 17.51
N PRO A 230 -17.10 1.23 17.54
CA PRO A 230 -18.27 1.23 16.67
C PRO A 230 -19.28 2.32 17.06
N ASN A 231 -20.17 2.67 16.13
CA ASN A 231 -21.35 3.46 16.46
C ASN A 231 -22.32 2.65 17.34
N ALA A 232 -23.23 3.33 18.03
CA ALA A 232 -24.38 2.70 18.70
C ALA A 232 -25.43 2.20 17.67
N GLY A 233 -25.00 1.41 16.69
CA GLY A 233 -25.79 0.94 15.56
C GLY A 233 -25.76 1.90 14.37
N LEU A 234 -26.43 1.53 13.28
CA LEU A 234 -26.57 2.40 12.12
C LEU A 234 -27.48 3.59 12.44
N PRO A 235 -27.16 4.80 11.95
CA PRO A 235 -27.97 5.98 12.22
C PRO A 235 -29.35 5.86 11.57
N VAL A 236 -30.40 6.16 12.34
CA VAL A 236 -31.78 6.26 11.87
C VAL A 236 -32.16 7.73 11.84
N LEU A 237 -32.32 8.28 10.63
CA LEU A 237 -32.73 9.67 10.42
C LEU A 237 -34.20 9.86 10.79
N GLY A 238 -34.45 10.74 11.75
CA GLY A 238 -35.79 11.14 12.17
C GLY A 238 -35.98 12.67 12.14
N PRO A 239 -37.17 13.15 12.58
CA PRO A 239 -37.50 14.58 12.55
C PRO A 239 -36.57 15.47 13.38
N ASN A 240 -35.87 14.88 14.36
CA ASN A 240 -34.99 15.57 15.30
C ASN A 240 -33.51 15.24 15.05
N GLY A 241 -33.16 14.76 13.85
CA GLY A 241 -31.81 14.32 13.49
C GLY A 241 -31.61 12.80 13.56
N ALA A 242 -30.35 12.38 13.57
CA ALA A 242 -29.97 10.97 13.63
C ALA A 242 -30.14 10.40 15.05
N THR A 243 -30.77 9.23 15.14
CA THR A 243 -30.87 8.43 16.36
C THR A 243 -30.13 7.10 16.18
N TYR A 244 -29.57 6.57 17.27
CA TYR A 244 -28.74 5.37 17.26
C TYR A 244 -29.40 4.29 18.11
N PRO A 245 -29.84 3.16 17.52
CA PRO A 245 -30.77 2.24 18.20
C PRO A 245 -30.09 1.19 19.09
N LEU A 246 -28.76 0.99 18.98
CA LEU A 246 -28.06 -0.02 19.77
C LEU A 246 -28.06 0.39 21.25
N THR A 247 -28.49 -0.52 22.11
CA THR A 247 -28.55 -0.27 23.56
C THR A 247 -27.20 -0.47 24.25
N PRO A 248 -27.01 0.09 25.48
CA PRO A 248 -25.81 -0.12 26.29
C PRO A 248 -25.40 -1.60 26.45
N SER A 249 -26.33 -2.48 26.76
CA SER A 249 -26.05 -3.90 26.96
C SER A 249 -25.66 -4.63 25.67
N GLN A 250 -26.24 -4.23 24.54
CA GLN A 250 -25.90 -4.81 23.24
C GLN A 250 -24.49 -4.41 22.81
N LEU A 251 -24.11 -3.13 22.99
CA LEU A 251 -22.75 -2.68 22.73
C LEU A 251 -21.74 -3.43 23.61
N ALA A 252 -22.01 -3.51 24.92
CA ALA A 252 -21.13 -4.19 25.87
C ALA A 252 -20.92 -5.68 25.52
N THR A 253 -22.00 -6.38 25.15
CA THR A 253 -21.93 -7.79 24.73
C THR A 253 -21.05 -7.97 23.49
N ALA A 254 -21.19 -7.09 22.49
CA ALA A 254 -20.40 -7.18 21.27
C ALA A 254 -18.91 -6.91 21.52
N LEU A 255 -18.58 -5.86 22.29
CA LEU A 255 -17.19 -5.52 22.61
C LEU A 255 -16.53 -6.60 23.49
N GLU A 256 -17.27 -7.21 24.43
CA GLU A 256 -16.77 -8.35 25.21
C GLU A 256 -16.39 -9.52 24.29
N SER A 257 -17.23 -9.86 23.31
CA SER A 257 -16.93 -10.90 22.32
C SER A 257 -15.66 -10.56 21.53
N PHE A 258 -15.50 -9.33 21.06
CA PHE A 258 -14.29 -8.92 20.33
C PHE A 258 -13.01 -9.03 21.16
N VAL A 259 -13.06 -8.66 22.44
CA VAL A 259 -11.91 -8.81 23.36
C VAL A 259 -11.57 -10.29 23.56
N ARG A 260 -12.58 -11.15 23.77
CA ARG A 260 -12.39 -12.59 24.07
C ARG A 260 -12.04 -13.44 22.85
N GLU A 261 -12.57 -13.11 21.69
CA GLU A 261 -12.45 -13.96 20.49
C GLU A 261 -11.36 -13.46 19.54
N TYR A 262 -11.26 -12.13 19.40
CA TYR A 262 -10.35 -11.48 18.47
C TYR A 262 -9.16 -10.80 19.14
N GLY A 263 -9.08 -10.76 20.47
CA GLY A 263 -7.93 -10.17 21.18
C GLY A 263 -7.82 -8.66 21.01
N VAL A 264 -8.96 -7.97 20.80
CA VAL A 264 -8.99 -6.51 20.73
C VAL A 264 -8.55 -5.93 22.06
N SER A 265 -7.61 -4.99 22.01
CA SER A 265 -6.89 -4.48 23.19
C SER A 265 -7.36 -3.09 23.63
N LEU A 266 -7.96 -2.32 22.71
CA LEU A 266 -8.59 -1.03 23.01
C LEU A 266 -10.00 -1.02 22.42
N VAL A 267 -11.01 -0.85 23.26
CA VAL A 267 -12.40 -0.77 22.82
C VAL A 267 -13.05 0.50 23.31
N GLY A 268 -13.97 1.06 22.52
CA GLY A 268 -14.69 2.26 22.90
C GLY A 268 -15.98 2.41 22.10
N GLY A 269 -16.42 3.65 21.94
CA GLY A 269 -17.66 3.97 21.25
C GLY A 269 -17.54 5.27 20.47
N CYS A 270 -18.13 5.31 19.27
CA CYS A 270 -18.15 6.50 18.43
C CYS A 270 -19.55 7.16 18.47
N CYS A 271 -20.17 7.45 17.33
CA CYS A 271 -21.42 8.18 17.25
C CYS A 271 -22.58 7.43 17.94
N GLY A 272 -23.37 8.18 18.72
CA GLY A 272 -24.50 7.66 19.48
C GLY A 272 -24.16 6.98 20.80
N THR A 273 -22.88 6.80 21.12
CA THR A 273 -22.47 6.21 22.40
C THR A 273 -22.44 7.27 23.51
N THR A 274 -22.88 6.88 24.71
CA THR A 274 -23.08 7.78 25.87
C THR A 274 -22.37 7.22 27.11
N PRO A 275 -22.29 7.96 28.23
CA PRO A 275 -21.79 7.43 29.49
C PRO A 275 -22.51 6.15 29.94
N GLU A 276 -23.82 5.99 29.69
CA GLU A 276 -24.54 4.75 30.00
C GLU A 276 -24.02 3.54 29.20
N HIS A 277 -23.70 3.76 27.92
CA HIS A 277 -23.07 2.74 27.08
C HIS A 277 -21.70 2.34 27.64
N MET A 278 -20.85 3.33 27.94
CA MET A 278 -19.51 3.07 28.44
C MET A 278 -19.54 2.44 29.84
N SER A 279 -20.48 2.79 30.71
CA SER A 279 -20.68 2.13 31.99
C SER A 279 -20.97 0.63 31.83
N ALA A 280 -21.82 0.26 30.87
CA ALA A 280 -22.12 -1.13 30.57
C ALA A 280 -20.88 -1.88 30.04
N VAL A 281 -20.09 -1.24 29.17
CA VAL A 281 -18.85 -1.80 28.61
C VAL A 281 -17.79 -2.02 29.71
N VAL A 282 -17.54 -1.00 30.54
CA VAL A 282 -16.60 -1.08 31.68
C VAL A 282 -16.99 -2.23 32.61
N LYS A 283 -18.28 -2.36 32.94
CA LYS A 283 -18.78 -3.44 33.79
C LYS A 283 -18.61 -4.82 33.14
N ALA A 284 -18.84 -4.94 31.84
CA ALA A 284 -18.70 -6.21 31.12
C ALA A 284 -17.23 -6.65 31.01
N LEU A 285 -16.30 -5.70 30.89
CA LEU A 285 -14.87 -5.96 30.68
C LEU A 285 -14.04 -6.04 31.96
N ASP A 286 -14.62 -5.75 33.13
CA ASP A 286 -13.91 -5.79 34.40
C ASP A 286 -13.26 -7.18 34.64
N GLY A 287 -11.94 -7.17 34.85
CA GLY A 287 -11.16 -8.39 35.04
C GLY A 287 -10.95 -9.27 33.80
N ILE A 288 -11.42 -8.86 32.62
CA ILE A 288 -11.19 -9.59 31.37
C ILE A 288 -9.81 -9.23 30.80
N LYS A 289 -9.05 -10.25 30.40
CA LYS A 289 -7.84 -10.08 29.60
C LYS A 289 -8.13 -10.35 28.13
N PRO A 290 -7.63 -9.53 27.19
CA PRO A 290 -7.72 -9.84 25.76
C PRO A 290 -7.09 -11.21 25.45
N LYS A 291 -7.65 -11.90 24.48
CA LYS A 291 -7.09 -13.14 23.95
C LYS A 291 -5.69 -12.90 23.37
N GLU A 292 -4.76 -13.79 23.69
CA GLU A 292 -3.43 -13.81 23.07
C GLU A 292 -3.55 -14.22 21.58
N ARG A 293 -2.89 -13.47 20.69
CA ARG A 293 -2.95 -13.67 19.23
C ARG A 293 -1.64 -14.22 18.70
N THR A 294 -1.73 -15.08 17.70
CA THR A 294 -0.60 -15.62 16.95
C THR A 294 -0.82 -15.30 15.46
N PRO A 295 -0.50 -14.07 15.02
CA PRO A 295 -0.78 -13.65 13.66
C PRO A 295 0.08 -14.42 12.64
N SER A 296 -0.51 -14.74 11.48
CA SER A 296 0.17 -15.31 10.33
C SER A 296 0.45 -14.22 9.32
N ILE A 297 1.72 -13.83 9.19
CA ILE A 297 2.10 -12.70 8.33
C ILE A 297 2.49 -13.21 6.96
N ALA A 298 1.75 -12.77 5.94
CA ALA A 298 2.21 -12.83 4.56
C ALA A 298 2.86 -11.49 4.23
N ALA A 299 4.10 -11.52 3.74
CA ALA A 299 4.72 -10.34 3.17
C ALA A 299 4.08 -10.04 1.80
N GLY A 300 3.95 -8.76 1.48
CA GLY A 300 3.30 -8.33 0.26
C GLY A 300 3.20 -6.81 0.15
N ALA A 301 2.55 -6.39 -0.93
CA ALA A 301 2.31 -4.99 -1.28
C ALA A 301 0.81 -4.74 -1.44
N SER A 302 0.40 -3.48 -1.45
CA SER A 302 -1.00 -3.11 -1.64
C SER A 302 -1.16 -1.94 -2.60
N SER A 303 -2.24 -1.96 -3.38
CA SER A 303 -2.77 -0.72 -3.96
C SER A 303 -3.62 -0.02 -2.89
N ILE A 304 -4.29 1.07 -3.27
CA ILE A 304 -5.32 1.63 -2.37
C ILE A 304 -6.51 0.66 -2.20
N TYR A 305 -6.69 -0.32 -3.10
CA TYR A 305 -7.86 -1.19 -3.12
C TYR A 305 -7.64 -2.53 -2.42
N GLN A 306 -6.56 -3.24 -2.77
CA GLN A 306 -6.35 -4.64 -2.36
C GLN A 306 -4.90 -4.93 -1.98
N TYR A 307 -4.74 -5.93 -1.11
CA TYR A 307 -3.46 -6.50 -0.74
C TYR A 307 -3.08 -7.68 -1.65
N VAL A 308 -1.80 -7.75 -2.04
CA VAL A 308 -1.22 -8.81 -2.87
C VAL A 308 -0.02 -9.44 -2.14
N PRO A 309 -0.09 -10.71 -1.71
CA PRO A 309 1.05 -11.39 -1.11
C PRO A 309 2.16 -11.63 -2.15
N PHE A 310 3.42 -11.56 -1.73
CA PHE A 310 4.55 -11.84 -2.63
C PHE A 310 4.62 -13.32 -3.04
N ARG A 311 4.28 -14.23 -2.11
CA ARG A 311 4.26 -15.66 -2.38
C ARG A 311 2.89 -16.07 -2.89
N GLN A 312 2.89 -16.57 -4.12
CA GLN A 312 1.70 -17.06 -4.80
C GLN A 312 1.66 -18.60 -4.70
N GLU A 313 0.49 -19.18 -4.42
CA GLU A 313 0.38 -20.64 -4.20
C GLU A 313 0.44 -21.44 -5.50
N LEU A 314 -0.14 -20.91 -6.57
CA LEU A 314 -0.33 -21.63 -7.84
C LEU A 314 0.62 -21.18 -8.96
N THR A 315 1.40 -20.12 -8.72
CA THR A 315 2.26 -19.47 -9.72
C THR A 315 3.36 -18.66 -9.02
N TYR A 316 4.20 -17.97 -9.79
CA TYR A 316 5.05 -16.87 -9.32
C TYR A 316 4.27 -15.54 -9.37
N MET A 317 4.73 -14.54 -8.63
CA MET A 317 4.20 -13.18 -8.69
C MET A 317 4.71 -12.45 -9.94
N ALA A 318 3.84 -12.33 -10.95
CA ALA A 318 4.12 -11.54 -12.14
C ALA A 318 4.02 -10.02 -11.90
N ILE A 319 5.09 -9.29 -12.18
CA ILE A 319 5.17 -7.83 -12.18
C ILE A 319 5.17 -7.37 -13.65
N GLY A 320 4.18 -6.57 -14.06
CA GLY A 320 4.03 -6.11 -15.44
C GLY A 320 5.11 -5.11 -15.86
N GLU A 321 5.91 -5.45 -16.88
CA GLU A 321 7.09 -4.68 -17.32
C GLU A 321 6.83 -3.53 -18.32
N ARG A 322 5.61 -3.37 -18.85
CA ARG A 322 5.36 -2.52 -20.03
C ARG A 322 5.20 -1.04 -19.72
N THR A 323 4.98 -0.67 -18.47
CA THR A 323 4.86 0.72 -17.99
C THR A 323 6.23 1.31 -17.72
N ASN A 324 7.16 1.08 -18.66
CA ASN A 324 8.58 1.40 -18.54
C ASN A 324 9.07 2.13 -19.81
N ALA A 325 9.56 3.35 -19.66
CA ALA A 325 10.00 4.20 -20.78
C ALA A 325 11.20 3.62 -21.56
N ASN A 326 12.05 2.84 -20.90
CA ASN A 326 13.20 2.20 -21.54
C ASN A 326 12.85 0.82 -22.12
N GLY A 327 11.99 0.07 -21.43
CA GLY A 327 11.58 -1.29 -21.80
C GLY A 327 10.46 -1.39 -22.85
N SER A 328 9.61 -0.36 -22.97
CA SER A 328 8.40 -0.40 -23.80
C SER A 328 8.33 0.77 -24.76
N ARG A 329 8.48 0.50 -26.07
CA ARG A 329 8.35 1.51 -27.13
C ARG A 329 7.01 2.24 -27.07
N ALA A 330 5.91 1.50 -26.93
CA ALA A 330 4.57 2.08 -26.91
C ALA A 330 4.37 3.04 -25.72
N PHE A 331 4.86 2.65 -24.54
CA PHE A 331 4.77 3.49 -23.34
C PHE A 331 5.66 4.72 -23.46
N ARG A 332 6.90 4.55 -23.95
CA ARG A 332 7.80 5.68 -24.21
C ARG A 332 7.21 6.68 -25.18
N ASP A 333 6.69 6.23 -26.31
CA ASP A 333 6.15 7.11 -27.34
C ASP A 333 4.94 7.90 -26.79
N ALA A 334 4.09 7.24 -25.99
CA ALA A 334 2.97 7.89 -25.28
C ALA A 334 3.46 8.89 -24.22
N LEU A 335 4.43 8.53 -23.38
CA LEU A 335 5.04 9.40 -22.36
C LEU A 335 5.66 10.65 -23.00
N ILE A 336 6.44 10.48 -24.07
CA ILE A 336 7.06 11.58 -24.82
C ILE A 336 5.98 12.53 -25.35
N ALA A 337 4.91 11.98 -25.91
CA ALA A 337 3.77 12.74 -26.43
C ALA A 337 2.85 13.32 -25.33
N GLN A 338 3.11 13.00 -24.05
CA GLN A 338 2.22 13.30 -22.92
C GLN A 338 0.80 12.75 -23.11
N ASP A 339 0.68 11.64 -23.84
CA ASP A 339 -0.57 10.87 -23.96
C ASP A 339 -0.73 9.98 -22.71
N TRP A 340 -1.14 10.61 -21.62
CA TRP A 340 -1.37 9.96 -20.34
C TRP A 340 -2.46 8.90 -20.40
N GLN A 341 -3.43 9.05 -21.31
CA GLN A 341 -4.51 8.09 -21.49
C GLN A 341 -3.97 6.78 -22.05
N SER A 342 -3.13 6.84 -23.09
CA SER A 342 -2.45 5.66 -23.62
C SER A 342 -1.55 5.00 -22.57
N CYS A 343 -0.89 5.78 -21.70
CA CYS A 343 -0.09 5.22 -20.60
C CYS A 343 -0.95 4.42 -19.60
N VAL A 344 -2.12 4.96 -19.23
CA VAL A 344 -3.09 4.26 -18.35
C VAL A 344 -3.67 3.01 -19.03
N GLU A 345 -3.93 3.05 -20.33
CA GLU A 345 -4.41 1.89 -21.09
C GLU A 345 -3.37 0.76 -21.13
N ILE A 346 -2.08 1.10 -21.30
CA ILE A 346 -0.98 0.13 -21.20
C ILE A 346 -0.92 -0.51 -19.81
N ALA A 347 -1.15 0.26 -18.75
CA ALA A 347 -1.23 -0.28 -17.39
C ALA A 347 -2.41 -1.26 -17.24
N ARG A 348 -3.61 -0.86 -17.68
CA ARG A 348 -4.82 -1.71 -17.64
C ARG A 348 -4.68 -3.00 -18.44
N ASP A 349 -4.05 -2.93 -19.62
CA ASP A 349 -3.74 -4.11 -20.43
C ASP A 349 -2.96 -5.16 -19.63
N GLN A 350 -2.00 -4.73 -18.83
CA GLN A 350 -1.17 -5.64 -18.03
C GLN A 350 -1.96 -6.30 -16.89
N ILE A 351 -2.89 -5.57 -16.27
CA ILE A 351 -3.82 -6.14 -15.28
C ILE A 351 -4.65 -7.26 -15.94
N ARG A 352 -5.19 -6.99 -17.13
CA ARG A 352 -5.97 -7.98 -17.92
C ARG A 352 -5.15 -9.16 -18.43
N ASP A 353 -3.84 -8.97 -18.56
CA ASP A 353 -2.89 -10.02 -18.97
C ASP A 353 -2.46 -10.93 -17.81
N GLY A 354 -2.87 -10.63 -16.57
CA GLY A 354 -2.56 -11.45 -15.39
C GLY A 354 -1.33 -10.98 -14.61
N ALA A 355 -0.98 -9.70 -14.71
CA ALA A 355 -0.03 -9.10 -13.76
C ALA A 355 -0.66 -9.05 -12.36
N HIS A 356 0.18 -9.18 -11.33
CA HIS A 356 -0.20 -9.01 -9.92
C HIS A 356 0.26 -7.65 -9.37
N MET A 357 1.28 -7.06 -10.00
CA MET A 357 1.81 -5.72 -9.72
C MET A 357 2.22 -5.05 -11.04
N LEU A 358 2.42 -3.73 -11.03
CA LEU A 358 2.87 -2.98 -12.20
C LEU A 358 4.20 -2.28 -11.93
N ASP A 359 5.20 -2.50 -12.78
CA ASP A 359 6.46 -1.76 -12.78
C ASP A 359 6.26 -0.42 -13.48
N LEU A 360 6.48 0.69 -12.77
CA LEU A 360 6.34 2.05 -13.28
C LEU A 360 7.71 2.72 -13.34
N SER A 361 8.27 2.80 -14.54
CA SER A 361 9.50 3.55 -14.81
C SER A 361 9.27 4.66 -15.82
N VAL A 362 9.51 5.90 -15.38
CA VAL A 362 9.39 7.11 -16.22
C VAL A 362 10.76 7.66 -16.64
N ASP A 363 11.85 7.05 -16.17
CA ASP A 363 13.20 7.53 -16.38
C ASP A 363 13.55 7.53 -17.87
N TYR A 364 13.62 8.73 -18.45
CA TYR A 364 13.96 8.91 -19.86
C TYR A 364 14.75 10.20 -20.08
N VAL A 365 15.82 10.09 -20.87
CA VAL A 365 16.76 11.20 -21.10
C VAL A 365 16.03 12.40 -21.69
N GLY A 366 16.23 13.57 -21.07
CA GLY A 366 15.66 14.84 -21.53
C GLY A 366 14.25 15.13 -21.02
N ARG A 367 13.69 14.29 -20.15
CA ARG A 367 12.41 14.55 -19.47
C ARG A 367 12.60 14.87 -17.99
N ASP A 368 11.58 15.47 -17.40
CA ASP A 368 11.49 15.70 -15.96
C ASP A 368 10.84 14.49 -15.29
N GLY A 369 11.67 13.58 -14.78
CA GLY A 369 11.19 12.35 -14.15
C GLY A 369 10.32 12.59 -12.91
N VAL A 370 10.53 13.69 -12.18
CA VAL A 370 9.73 14.02 -10.99
C VAL A 370 8.30 14.37 -11.42
N ALA A 371 8.17 15.26 -12.41
CA ALA A 371 6.88 15.66 -12.94
C ALA A 371 6.14 14.48 -13.60
N ASP A 372 6.84 13.67 -14.39
CA ASP A 372 6.25 12.51 -15.06
C ASP A 372 5.79 11.43 -14.07
N MET A 373 6.59 11.16 -13.04
CA MET A 373 6.23 10.19 -12.00
C MET A 373 5.03 10.67 -11.20
N GLN A 374 5.01 11.95 -10.80
CA GLN A 374 3.89 12.53 -10.09
C GLN A 374 2.58 12.41 -10.90
N GLU A 375 2.62 12.75 -12.18
CA GLU A 375 1.46 12.69 -13.09
C GLU A 375 0.94 11.25 -13.25
N LEU A 376 1.82 10.29 -13.51
CA LEU A 376 1.41 8.90 -13.75
C LEU A 376 1.04 8.17 -12.45
N ALA A 377 1.78 8.36 -11.36
CA ALA A 377 1.47 7.75 -10.08
C ALA A 377 0.12 8.26 -9.54
N SER A 378 -0.16 9.56 -9.66
CA SER A 378 -1.46 10.13 -9.27
C SER A 378 -2.64 9.54 -10.05
N ARG A 379 -2.47 9.29 -11.35
CA ARG A 379 -3.49 8.60 -12.16
C ARG A 379 -3.62 7.14 -11.73
N PHE A 380 -2.51 6.43 -11.56
CA PHE A 380 -2.50 5.02 -11.20
C PHE A 380 -3.07 4.77 -9.80
N ALA A 381 -2.97 5.76 -8.89
CA ALA A 381 -3.53 5.69 -7.55
C ALA A 381 -5.02 5.30 -7.53
N THR A 382 -5.78 5.67 -8.55
CA THR A 382 -7.21 5.35 -8.67
C THR A 382 -7.57 4.49 -9.86
N THR A 383 -6.70 4.39 -10.89
CA THR A 383 -7.00 3.57 -12.06
C THR A 383 -6.44 2.16 -12.01
N SER A 384 -5.43 1.91 -11.17
CA SER A 384 -4.83 0.58 -11.00
C SER A 384 -5.43 -0.09 -9.76
N THR A 385 -5.98 -1.29 -9.95
CA THR A 385 -6.31 -2.17 -8.82
C THR A 385 -5.08 -2.88 -8.25
N LEU A 386 -3.97 -2.91 -8.98
CA LEU A 386 -2.74 -3.60 -8.57
C LEU A 386 -1.75 -2.66 -7.87
N PRO A 387 -0.94 -3.17 -6.92
CA PRO A 387 0.16 -2.42 -6.33
C PRO A 387 1.19 -1.98 -7.38
N ILE A 388 1.86 -0.86 -7.12
CA ILE A 388 2.86 -0.27 -8.02
C ILE A 388 4.27 -0.53 -7.47
N VAL A 389 5.13 -1.04 -8.34
CA VAL A 389 6.58 -1.06 -8.19
C VAL A 389 7.10 0.24 -8.79
N LEU A 390 7.67 1.13 -7.97
CA LEU A 390 8.23 2.40 -8.43
C LEU A 390 9.67 2.16 -8.89
N ASP A 391 9.91 2.25 -10.20
CA ASP A 391 11.19 1.94 -10.83
C ASP A 391 11.96 3.20 -11.24
N SER A 392 12.91 3.60 -10.39
CA SER A 392 13.86 4.67 -10.65
C SER A 392 15.09 4.57 -9.75
N THR A 393 16.22 5.09 -10.25
CA THR A 393 17.45 5.28 -9.44
C THR A 393 17.52 6.63 -8.75
N GLU A 394 16.60 7.55 -9.07
CA GLU A 394 16.64 8.92 -8.58
C GLU A 394 15.72 9.11 -7.35
N PRO A 395 16.25 9.46 -6.16
CA PRO A 395 15.46 9.57 -4.93
C PRO A 395 14.26 10.53 -5.04
N ALA A 396 14.42 11.62 -5.79
CA ALA A 396 13.35 12.60 -5.99
C ALA A 396 12.18 12.04 -6.81
N VAL A 397 12.46 11.17 -7.78
CA VAL A 397 11.44 10.50 -8.61
C VAL A 397 10.68 9.48 -7.76
N ILE A 398 11.41 8.68 -6.97
CA ILE A 398 10.80 7.73 -6.01
C ILE A 398 9.88 8.45 -5.02
N LYS A 399 10.35 9.56 -4.43
CA LYS A 399 9.54 10.38 -3.50
C LYS A 399 8.24 10.85 -4.18
N ALA A 400 8.33 11.38 -5.39
CA ALA A 400 7.15 11.87 -6.13
C ALA A 400 6.09 10.78 -6.34
N GLY A 401 6.51 9.53 -6.61
CA GLY A 401 5.60 8.39 -6.71
C GLY A 401 4.99 7.99 -5.37
N LEU A 402 5.80 7.85 -4.32
CA LEU A 402 5.34 7.45 -2.97
C LEU A 402 4.33 8.42 -2.37
N GLU A 403 4.47 9.71 -2.66
CA GLU A 403 3.57 10.77 -2.19
C GLU A 403 2.25 10.85 -2.97
N CYS A 404 2.08 10.03 -4.02
CA CYS A 404 0.83 9.91 -4.77
C CYS A 404 0.07 8.60 -4.50
N LEU A 405 0.70 7.61 -3.85
CA LEU A 405 0.16 6.25 -3.73
C LEU A 405 -0.23 5.90 -2.28
N GLY A 406 -1.52 5.66 -2.05
CA GLY A 406 -2.07 5.32 -0.74
C GLY A 406 -1.75 3.90 -0.24
N GLY A 407 -1.49 2.96 -1.16
CA GLY A 407 -1.10 1.59 -0.80
C GLY A 407 0.37 1.46 -0.35
N ARG A 408 0.81 0.22 -0.14
CA ARG A 408 2.20 -0.14 0.11
C ARG A 408 2.92 -0.43 -1.20
N SER A 409 3.77 0.48 -1.65
CA SER A 409 4.59 0.32 -2.86
C SER A 409 5.83 -0.54 -2.62
N VAL A 410 6.40 -1.05 -3.71
CA VAL A 410 7.76 -1.62 -3.74
C VAL A 410 8.66 -0.62 -4.46
N ILE A 411 9.82 -0.31 -3.91
CA ILE A 411 10.83 0.54 -4.57
C ILE A 411 11.78 -0.36 -5.36
N ASN A 412 11.92 -0.09 -6.65
CA ASN A 412 12.87 -0.71 -7.57
C ASN A 412 13.86 0.38 -8.03
N SER A 413 15.08 0.45 -7.54
CA SER A 413 15.73 -0.46 -6.59
C SER A 413 16.77 0.28 -5.76
N VAL A 414 17.40 -0.45 -4.84
CA VAL A 414 18.61 -0.03 -4.13
C VAL A 414 19.77 -0.97 -4.44
N ASN A 415 21.00 -0.45 -4.37
CA ASN A 415 22.24 -1.21 -4.53
C ASN A 415 23.44 -0.36 -4.08
N TYR A 416 24.66 -0.90 -4.17
CA TYR A 416 25.89 -0.19 -3.78
C TYR A 416 26.76 0.25 -4.97
N GLU A 417 26.19 0.49 -6.16
CA GLU A 417 26.93 0.96 -7.34
C GLU A 417 27.73 2.24 -7.05
N ASP A 418 27.16 3.17 -6.27
CA ASP A 418 27.81 4.40 -5.81
C ASP A 418 28.26 4.34 -4.33
N GLY A 419 28.35 3.13 -3.78
CA GLY A 419 28.72 2.83 -2.39
C GLY A 419 27.59 3.00 -1.37
N ASP A 420 27.93 2.87 -0.09
CA ASP A 420 27.00 2.98 1.05
C ASP A 420 27.20 4.27 1.87
N GLY A 421 27.99 5.21 1.37
CA GLY A 421 28.24 6.50 2.02
C GLY A 421 26.99 7.40 2.08
N PRO A 422 26.99 8.45 2.92
CA PRO A 422 25.80 9.28 3.17
C PRO A 422 25.27 10.04 1.94
N ASN A 423 26.07 10.14 0.87
CA ASN A 423 25.68 10.78 -0.38
C ASN A 423 25.21 9.80 -1.46
N SER A 424 25.32 8.49 -1.21
CA SER A 424 24.91 7.48 -2.19
C SER A 424 23.40 7.47 -2.38
N ARG A 425 22.96 6.94 -3.52
CA ARG A 425 21.54 6.73 -3.81
C ARG A 425 20.91 5.82 -2.76
N PHE A 426 21.61 4.77 -2.35
CA PHE A 426 21.18 3.86 -1.27
C PHE A 426 20.82 4.65 0.00
N ALA A 427 21.76 5.44 0.54
CA ALA A 427 21.55 6.19 1.77
C ALA A 427 20.45 7.27 1.66
N LYS A 428 20.13 7.74 0.46
CA LYS A 428 19.06 8.73 0.20
C LYS A 428 17.68 8.10 -0.01
N ILE A 429 17.62 6.88 -0.56
CA ILE A 429 16.37 6.16 -0.79
C ILE A 429 15.86 5.52 0.50
N MET A 430 16.76 4.97 1.33
CA MET A 430 16.34 4.23 2.53
C MET A 430 15.50 5.03 3.55
N PRO A 431 15.72 6.33 3.78
CA PRO A 431 14.80 7.15 4.58
C PRO A 431 13.37 7.20 3.99
N LEU A 432 13.22 7.22 2.66
CA LEU A 432 11.92 7.17 1.99
C LEU A 432 11.25 5.80 2.18
N VAL A 433 12.03 4.71 2.16
CA VAL A 433 11.54 3.36 2.46
C VAL A 433 10.91 3.32 3.85
N GLN A 434 11.60 3.85 4.88
CA GLN A 434 11.11 3.90 6.27
C GLN A 434 9.96 4.88 6.49
N GLU A 435 9.99 6.04 5.82
CA GLU A 435 8.92 7.04 5.92
C GLU A 435 7.62 6.47 5.34
N HIS A 436 7.66 5.84 4.16
CA HIS A 436 6.46 5.38 3.48
C HIS A 436 6.11 3.90 3.73
N GLY A 437 6.90 3.19 4.54
CA GLY A 437 6.70 1.78 4.85
C GLY A 437 6.84 0.86 3.64
N ALA A 438 7.61 1.27 2.62
CA ALA A 438 7.72 0.56 1.35
C ALA A 438 8.53 -0.74 1.49
N CYS A 439 8.26 -1.70 0.61
CA CYS A 439 9.16 -2.83 0.39
C CYS A 439 10.28 -2.42 -0.59
N VAL A 440 11.34 -3.21 -0.69
CA VAL A 440 12.51 -2.84 -1.49
C VAL A 440 13.02 -3.98 -2.36
N VAL A 441 13.24 -3.70 -3.65
CA VAL A 441 14.07 -4.53 -4.53
C VAL A 441 15.51 -4.11 -4.34
N ALA A 442 16.36 -5.05 -3.97
CA ALA A 442 17.78 -4.83 -3.80
C ALA A 442 18.56 -5.64 -4.84
N LEU A 443 19.23 -4.93 -5.75
CA LEU A 443 19.99 -5.54 -6.83
C LEU A 443 21.35 -6.00 -6.31
N THR A 444 21.82 -7.18 -6.74
CA THR A 444 23.15 -7.70 -6.41
C THR A 444 24.28 -6.97 -7.17
N ILE A 445 24.36 -5.66 -6.98
CA ILE A 445 25.37 -4.74 -7.52
C ILE A 445 26.13 -4.13 -6.34
N ASP A 446 27.46 -4.25 -6.35
CA ASP A 446 28.34 -3.59 -5.40
C ASP A 446 29.31 -2.62 -6.09
N GLU A 447 30.27 -2.08 -5.34
CA GLU A 447 31.25 -1.11 -5.84
C GLU A 447 32.17 -1.70 -6.93
N ASP A 448 32.28 -3.04 -7.00
CA ASP A 448 33.03 -3.75 -8.03
C ASP A 448 32.18 -3.95 -9.32
N GLY A 449 30.88 -3.64 -9.27
CA GLY A 449 29.95 -3.66 -10.38
C GLY A 449 28.82 -4.68 -10.21
N GLN A 450 28.28 -5.14 -11.34
CA GLN A 450 27.14 -6.05 -11.36
C GLN A 450 27.59 -7.49 -11.14
N ALA A 451 27.09 -8.17 -10.10
CA ALA A 451 27.56 -9.50 -9.76
C ALA A 451 27.18 -10.56 -10.81
N ARG A 452 28.18 -11.21 -11.43
CA ARG A 452 27.97 -12.14 -12.56
C ARG A 452 27.92 -13.61 -12.15
N ASP A 453 28.81 -14.05 -11.26
CA ASP A 453 28.83 -15.44 -10.76
C ASP A 453 28.03 -15.62 -9.46
N CYS A 454 27.69 -16.86 -9.14
CA CYS A 454 26.87 -17.20 -7.98
C CYS A 454 27.47 -16.73 -6.64
N GLU A 455 28.77 -16.90 -6.43
CA GLU A 455 29.41 -16.55 -5.16
C GLU A 455 29.42 -15.05 -4.93
N TRP A 456 29.68 -14.26 -5.99
CA TRP A 456 29.60 -12.81 -5.90
C TRP A 456 28.17 -12.34 -5.66
N LYS A 457 27.16 -12.89 -6.36
CA LYS A 457 25.75 -12.56 -6.13
C LYS A 457 25.36 -12.81 -4.66
N LEU A 458 25.75 -13.96 -4.10
CA LEU A 458 25.47 -14.29 -2.69
C LEU A 458 26.23 -13.40 -1.69
N LYS A 459 27.49 -13.04 -1.98
CA LYS A 459 28.26 -12.08 -1.18
C LYS A 459 27.50 -10.75 -1.06
N VAL A 460 27.03 -10.21 -2.18
CA VAL A 460 26.30 -8.93 -2.18
C VAL A 460 24.92 -9.07 -1.52
N ALA A 461 24.17 -10.14 -1.83
CA ALA A 461 22.87 -10.38 -1.23
C ALA A 461 22.93 -10.47 0.31
N ARG A 462 23.93 -11.17 0.87
CA ARG A 462 24.15 -11.24 2.33
C ARG A 462 24.38 -9.84 2.92
N ARG A 463 25.24 -9.04 2.29
CA ARG A 463 25.50 -7.65 2.72
C ARG A 463 24.22 -6.82 2.72
N LEU A 464 23.45 -6.86 1.62
CA LEU A 464 22.18 -6.14 1.50
C LEU A 464 21.18 -6.55 2.57
N ILE A 465 20.99 -7.86 2.80
CA ILE A 465 20.03 -8.37 3.79
C ILE A 465 20.43 -7.92 5.20
N THR A 466 21.70 -8.05 5.56
CA THR A 466 22.21 -7.57 6.86
C THR A 466 22.01 -6.07 7.02
N ASP A 467 22.38 -5.26 6.02
CA ASP A 467 22.28 -3.80 6.11
C ASP A 467 20.82 -3.33 6.22
N LEU A 468 19.94 -3.88 5.36
CA LEU A 468 18.51 -3.56 5.37
C LEU A 468 17.82 -3.96 6.69
N THR A 469 18.20 -5.09 7.29
CA THR A 469 17.59 -5.57 8.54
C THR A 469 18.17 -4.86 9.77
N GLU A 470 19.50 -4.78 9.89
CA GLU A 470 20.18 -4.29 11.10
C GLU A 470 20.21 -2.75 11.17
N ASN A 471 20.46 -2.06 10.06
CA ASN A 471 20.60 -0.59 10.06
C ASN A 471 19.30 0.13 9.72
N TRP A 472 18.42 -0.50 8.92
CA TRP A 472 17.18 0.12 8.44
C TRP A 472 15.90 -0.51 8.99
N GLY A 473 16.00 -1.60 9.77
CA GLY A 473 14.86 -2.22 10.44
C GLY A 473 13.82 -2.80 9.48
N ILE A 474 14.20 -3.10 8.24
CA ILE A 474 13.31 -3.72 7.25
C ILE A 474 13.10 -5.18 7.62
N ASN A 475 11.85 -5.65 7.60
CA ASN A 475 11.57 -7.07 7.82
C ASN A 475 12.16 -7.89 6.68
N THR A 476 12.73 -9.06 6.99
CA THR A 476 13.28 -10.02 6.02
C THR A 476 12.32 -10.32 4.86
N GLY A 477 11.03 -10.53 5.16
CA GLY A 477 10.00 -10.82 4.16
C GLY A 477 9.68 -9.67 3.21
N ASP A 478 10.02 -8.42 3.56
CA ASP A 478 9.78 -7.21 2.77
C ASP A 478 10.95 -6.88 1.81
N ILE A 479 12.01 -7.70 1.82
CA ILE A 479 13.18 -7.58 0.95
C ILE A 479 13.02 -8.50 -0.26
N LEU A 480 13.12 -7.94 -1.46
CA LEU A 480 13.16 -8.67 -2.72
C LEU A 480 14.60 -8.58 -3.28
N ILE A 481 15.34 -9.68 -3.26
CA ILE A 481 16.69 -9.71 -3.86
C ILE A 481 16.58 -10.01 -5.35
N ASP A 482 17.18 -9.14 -6.16
CA ASP A 482 17.39 -9.40 -7.59
C ASP A 482 18.80 -9.95 -7.81
N CYS A 483 18.86 -11.23 -8.14
CA CYS A 483 20.10 -11.96 -8.44
C CYS A 483 20.65 -11.65 -9.84
N LEU A 484 20.19 -10.60 -10.51
CA LEU A 484 20.60 -10.07 -11.82
C LEU A 484 20.56 -11.08 -12.97
N THR A 485 19.71 -10.80 -13.95
CA THR A 485 19.66 -11.54 -15.21
C THR A 485 20.48 -10.86 -16.30
N PHE A 486 21.40 -11.60 -16.92
CA PHE A 486 22.21 -11.12 -18.06
C PHE A 486 21.85 -11.85 -19.36
N PRO A 487 22.13 -11.25 -20.53
CA PRO A 487 21.86 -11.90 -21.81
C PRO A 487 22.80 -13.08 -22.08
N VAL A 488 22.24 -14.27 -22.34
CA VAL A 488 23.03 -15.48 -22.66
C VAL A 488 23.22 -15.70 -24.16
N ALA A 489 22.60 -14.86 -24.99
CA ALA A 489 22.57 -14.99 -26.44
C ALA A 489 23.52 -14.05 -27.20
N THR A 490 24.47 -13.39 -26.51
CA THR A 490 25.39 -12.42 -27.13
C THR A 490 26.49 -13.08 -27.96
N GLY A 491 26.74 -14.38 -27.75
CA GLY A 491 27.85 -15.13 -28.34
C GLY A 491 29.20 -14.94 -27.63
N GLN A 492 29.28 -14.08 -26.61
CA GLN A 492 30.50 -13.87 -25.83
C GLN A 492 30.72 -15.02 -24.84
N GLU A 493 31.97 -15.50 -24.71
CA GLU A 493 32.30 -16.63 -23.84
C GLU A 493 31.95 -16.35 -22.38
N GLU A 494 32.22 -15.12 -21.94
CA GLU A 494 32.01 -14.69 -20.58
C GLU A 494 30.54 -14.71 -20.16
N THR A 495 29.58 -14.61 -21.10
CA THR A 495 28.14 -14.56 -20.79
C THR A 495 27.44 -15.91 -20.88
N ARG A 496 28.14 -16.97 -21.33
CA ARG A 496 27.53 -18.28 -21.57
C ARG A 496 27.00 -18.93 -20.30
N ARG A 497 27.62 -18.64 -19.15
CA ARG A 497 27.26 -19.23 -17.85
C ARG A 497 26.30 -18.39 -17.03
N ASP A 498 26.03 -17.13 -17.40
CA ASP A 498 25.28 -16.19 -16.56
C ASP A 498 23.89 -16.71 -16.14
N GLY A 499 23.22 -17.48 -17.02
CA GLY A 499 21.94 -18.12 -16.72
C GLY A 499 22.04 -19.13 -15.57
N ILE A 500 23.05 -19.99 -15.57
CA ILE A 500 23.32 -20.99 -14.52
C ILE A 500 23.63 -20.29 -13.21
N GLU A 501 24.51 -19.29 -13.26
CA GLU A 501 24.97 -18.58 -12.06
C GLU A 501 23.81 -17.85 -11.37
N THR A 502 22.84 -17.35 -12.14
CA THR A 502 21.61 -16.72 -11.63
C THR A 502 20.68 -17.75 -10.97
N ILE A 503 20.40 -18.87 -11.64
CA ILE A 503 19.55 -19.95 -11.09
C ILE A 503 20.14 -20.51 -9.79
N GLU A 504 21.45 -20.74 -9.79
CA GLU A 504 22.18 -21.27 -8.64
C GLU A 504 22.21 -20.28 -7.46
N ALA A 505 22.38 -18.98 -7.74
CA ALA A 505 22.28 -17.94 -6.72
C ALA A 505 20.89 -17.88 -6.09
N ILE A 506 19.80 -17.96 -6.87
CA ILE A 506 18.43 -18.01 -6.35
C ILE A 506 18.25 -19.20 -5.42
N ARG A 507 18.64 -20.39 -5.87
CA ARG A 507 18.49 -21.63 -5.08
C ARG A 507 19.20 -21.53 -3.74
N ARG A 508 20.47 -21.14 -3.75
CA ARG A 508 21.27 -21.02 -2.52
C ARG A 508 20.81 -19.88 -1.63
N LEU A 509 20.37 -18.77 -2.20
CA LEU A 509 19.82 -17.66 -1.43
C LEU A 509 18.55 -18.09 -0.71
N LYS A 510 17.67 -18.86 -1.35
CA LYS A 510 16.45 -19.39 -0.73
C LYS A 510 16.71 -20.45 0.34
N GLU A 511 17.76 -21.26 0.17
CA GLU A 511 18.22 -22.18 1.21
C GLU A 511 18.75 -21.43 2.45
N GLU A 512 19.46 -20.32 2.25
CA GLU A 512 20.07 -19.54 3.33
C GLU A 512 19.10 -18.55 4.01
N PHE A 513 18.23 -17.90 3.22
CA PHE A 513 17.27 -16.89 3.66
C PHE A 513 15.86 -17.22 3.16
N PRO A 514 15.18 -18.23 3.76
CA PRO A 514 13.90 -18.72 3.26
C PRO A 514 12.76 -17.72 3.39
N GLU A 515 12.90 -16.64 4.16
CA GLU A 515 11.89 -15.58 4.32
C GLU A 515 12.02 -14.46 3.29
N VAL A 516 13.25 -14.19 2.83
CA VAL A 516 13.54 -13.16 1.82
C VAL A 516 12.87 -13.53 0.51
N GLN A 517 12.35 -12.55 -0.22
CA GLN A 517 11.81 -12.77 -1.55
C GLN A 517 12.90 -12.61 -2.61
N THR A 518 12.64 -13.15 -3.79
CA THR A 518 13.50 -13.08 -4.96
C THR A 518 12.71 -12.54 -6.15
N THR A 519 13.36 -11.70 -6.94
CA THR A 519 12.78 -11.13 -8.16
C THR A 519 13.80 -11.13 -9.28
N LEU A 520 13.33 -11.10 -10.54
CA LEU A 520 14.21 -10.96 -11.70
C LEU A 520 13.53 -10.17 -12.83
N GLY A 521 14.30 -9.30 -13.48
CA GLY A 521 14.05 -8.85 -14.84
C GLY A 521 14.31 -9.94 -15.89
N VAL A 522 13.37 -10.90 -16.01
CA VAL A 522 13.54 -12.10 -16.86
C VAL A 522 13.81 -11.76 -18.33
N SER A 523 13.19 -10.69 -18.85
CA SER A 523 13.32 -10.26 -20.25
C SER A 523 14.75 -9.91 -20.69
N ASN A 524 15.69 -9.74 -19.75
CA ASN A 524 17.10 -9.49 -20.03
C ASN A 524 17.84 -10.72 -20.58
N VAL A 525 17.42 -11.94 -20.20
CA VAL A 525 18.10 -13.19 -20.60
C VAL A 525 18.16 -13.37 -22.12
N SER A 526 17.14 -12.85 -22.81
CA SER A 526 16.94 -12.99 -24.25
C SER A 526 17.23 -11.71 -25.04
N PHE A 527 17.90 -10.73 -24.44
CA PHE A 527 18.30 -9.51 -25.15
C PHE A 527 19.15 -9.85 -26.40
N GLY A 528 18.83 -9.19 -27.52
CA GLY A 528 19.45 -9.46 -28.83
C GLY A 528 18.75 -10.53 -29.69
N LEU A 529 17.79 -11.29 -29.14
CA LEU A 529 17.03 -12.29 -29.90
C LEU A 529 15.78 -11.72 -30.58
N ASN A 530 15.31 -12.42 -31.61
CA ASN A 530 14.04 -12.09 -32.27
C ASN A 530 12.83 -12.37 -31.36
N PRO A 531 11.66 -11.76 -31.62
CA PRO A 531 10.51 -11.87 -30.72
C PRO A 531 10.02 -13.31 -30.43
N ALA A 532 10.07 -14.22 -31.40
CA ALA A 532 9.64 -15.61 -31.21
C ALA A 532 10.60 -16.38 -30.30
N ALA A 533 11.91 -16.23 -30.54
CA ALA A 533 12.95 -16.82 -29.72
C ALA A 533 12.91 -16.30 -28.27
N ARG A 534 12.64 -15.00 -28.07
CA ARG A 534 12.50 -14.38 -26.75
C ARG A 534 11.38 -15.01 -25.93
N ILE A 535 10.21 -15.29 -26.54
CA ILE A 535 9.07 -15.92 -25.86
C ILE A 535 9.50 -17.28 -25.28
N VAL A 536 10.16 -18.11 -26.09
CA VAL A 536 10.59 -19.45 -25.64
C VAL A 536 11.68 -19.35 -24.58
N LEU A 537 12.74 -18.59 -24.83
CA LEU A 537 13.87 -18.50 -23.89
C LEU A 537 13.45 -17.91 -22.54
N ASN A 538 12.65 -16.83 -22.53
CA ASN A 538 12.14 -16.25 -21.29
C ASN A 538 11.26 -17.25 -20.52
N SER A 539 10.41 -18.00 -21.22
CA SER A 539 9.50 -18.96 -20.57
C SER A 539 10.25 -20.13 -19.93
N VAL A 540 11.25 -20.67 -20.63
CA VAL A 540 12.08 -21.77 -20.11
C VAL A 540 12.96 -21.27 -18.95
N PHE A 541 13.61 -20.11 -19.10
CA PHE A 541 14.45 -19.55 -18.04
C PHE A 541 13.65 -19.24 -16.78
N LEU A 542 12.48 -18.62 -16.92
CA LEU A 542 11.58 -18.36 -15.79
C LEU A 542 11.14 -19.65 -15.10
N HIS A 543 10.79 -20.70 -15.86
CA HIS A 543 10.42 -21.99 -15.27
C HIS A 543 11.55 -22.56 -14.41
N GLU A 544 12.79 -22.53 -14.91
CA GLU A 544 13.95 -23.00 -14.15
C GLU A 544 14.23 -22.14 -12.92
N CYS A 545 14.08 -20.82 -13.01
CA CYS A 545 14.23 -19.92 -11.86
C CYS A 545 13.15 -20.17 -10.80
N VAL A 546 11.89 -20.38 -11.19
CA VAL A 546 10.79 -20.71 -10.26
C VAL A 546 11.05 -22.05 -9.58
N ASN A 547 11.53 -23.06 -10.31
CA ASN A 547 11.94 -24.34 -9.72
C ASN A 547 13.09 -24.19 -8.72
N ALA A 548 13.98 -23.22 -8.94
CA ALA A 548 15.03 -22.86 -7.99
C ALA A 548 14.54 -22.04 -6.79
N GLY A 549 13.31 -21.52 -6.82
CA GLY A 549 12.70 -20.77 -5.72
C GLY A 549 12.42 -19.30 -6.00
N LEU A 550 12.43 -18.86 -7.26
CA LEU A 550 12.07 -17.49 -7.64
C LEU A 550 10.62 -17.17 -7.24
N ASP A 551 10.41 -16.12 -6.44
CA ASP A 551 9.05 -15.73 -5.99
C ASP A 551 8.33 -14.83 -7.00
N SER A 552 9.06 -13.93 -7.66
CA SER A 552 8.48 -12.91 -8.53
C SER A 552 9.31 -12.66 -9.79
N ALA A 553 8.68 -12.14 -10.83
CA ALA A 553 9.36 -11.83 -12.09
C ALA A 553 8.76 -10.60 -12.76
N ILE A 554 9.63 -9.69 -13.22
CA ILE A 554 9.27 -8.55 -14.06
C ILE A 554 9.19 -9.05 -15.50
N VAL A 555 7.97 -9.18 -16.02
CA VAL A 555 7.65 -9.84 -17.29
C VAL A 555 6.43 -9.22 -17.97
N HIS A 556 6.25 -9.57 -19.25
CA HIS A 556 4.97 -9.45 -19.94
C HIS A 556 4.21 -10.79 -19.82
N PRO A 557 3.21 -10.92 -18.93
CA PRO A 557 2.65 -12.23 -18.56
C PRO A 557 2.06 -12.99 -19.76
N SER A 558 1.37 -12.30 -20.68
CA SER A 558 0.79 -12.92 -21.87
C SER A 558 1.82 -13.40 -22.93
N LYS A 559 3.12 -13.13 -22.72
CA LYS A 559 4.23 -13.67 -23.52
C LYS A 559 4.95 -14.84 -22.85
N ILE A 560 4.50 -15.28 -21.68
CA ILE A 560 5.05 -16.46 -21.00
C ILE A 560 4.24 -17.68 -21.43
N THR A 561 4.92 -18.64 -22.05
CA THR A 561 4.31 -19.87 -22.56
C THR A 561 4.54 -21.02 -21.57
N PRO A 562 3.48 -21.74 -21.15
CA PRO A 562 3.65 -22.93 -20.33
C PRO A 562 4.59 -23.97 -20.96
N MET A 563 5.47 -24.59 -20.17
CA MET A 563 6.51 -25.53 -20.66
C MET A 563 5.98 -26.67 -21.53
N ASN A 564 4.78 -27.16 -21.25
CA ASN A 564 4.13 -28.23 -21.99
C ASN A 564 3.54 -27.79 -23.35
N ARG A 565 3.48 -26.49 -23.62
CA ARG A 565 3.03 -25.90 -24.89
C ARG A 565 4.20 -25.44 -25.78
N ILE A 566 5.43 -25.48 -25.26
CA ILE A 566 6.65 -25.20 -26.04
C ILE A 566 7.02 -26.47 -26.80
N GLU A 567 7.35 -26.33 -28.09
CA GLU A 567 7.81 -27.45 -28.92
C GLU A 567 9.04 -28.12 -28.27
N ASP A 568 9.05 -29.46 -28.20
CA ASP A 568 10.05 -30.22 -27.44
C ASP A 568 11.48 -29.87 -27.85
N ARG A 569 11.75 -29.70 -29.15
CA ARG A 569 13.09 -29.35 -29.64
C ARG A 569 13.50 -27.93 -29.26
N GLN A 570 12.59 -26.97 -29.36
CA GLN A 570 12.84 -25.58 -28.94
C GLN A 570 13.11 -25.51 -27.43
N ARG A 571 12.34 -26.27 -26.63
CA ARG A 571 12.51 -26.37 -25.18
C ARG A 571 13.85 -26.99 -24.79
N GLU A 572 14.24 -28.10 -25.42
CA GLU A 572 15.51 -28.79 -25.17
C GLU A 572 16.70 -27.86 -25.45
N VAL A 573 16.72 -27.21 -26.61
CA VAL A 573 17.83 -26.31 -26.99
C VAL A 573 17.86 -25.05 -26.13
N ALA A 574 16.70 -24.51 -25.72
CA ALA A 574 16.65 -23.42 -24.74
C ALA A 574 17.26 -23.83 -23.39
N LEU A 575 16.94 -25.03 -22.88
CA LEU A 575 17.54 -25.55 -21.66
C LEU A 575 19.06 -25.72 -21.81
N ASP A 576 19.52 -26.27 -22.95
CA ASP A 576 20.95 -26.43 -23.19
C ASP A 576 21.68 -25.08 -23.29
N LEU A 577 21.02 -24.05 -23.83
CA LEU A 577 21.55 -22.68 -23.86
C LEU A 577 21.63 -22.08 -22.45
N ILE A 578 20.57 -22.20 -21.65
CA ILE A 578 20.54 -21.70 -20.26
C ILE A 578 21.60 -22.39 -19.40
N TYR A 579 21.78 -23.70 -19.59
CA TYR A 579 22.70 -24.52 -18.81
C TYR A 579 24.10 -24.69 -19.42
N ASP A 580 24.44 -23.91 -20.45
CA ASP A 580 25.71 -23.96 -21.18
C ASP A 580 26.17 -25.39 -21.53
N ARG A 581 25.25 -26.22 -22.04
CA ARG A 581 25.51 -27.64 -22.35
C ARG A 581 26.14 -27.85 -23.72
N ARG A 582 27.21 -27.09 -23.99
CA ARG A 582 28.03 -27.25 -25.20
C ARG A 582 28.73 -28.61 -25.19
N GLN A 583 28.87 -29.21 -26.37
CA GLN A 583 29.63 -30.45 -26.53
C GLN A 583 30.86 -30.21 -27.39
N TYR A 584 31.98 -30.83 -27.01
CA TYR A 584 33.26 -30.66 -27.66
C TYR A 584 33.85 -32.01 -28.08
N ALA A 585 34.47 -32.05 -29.26
CA ALA A 585 35.34 -33.14 -29.69
C ALA A 585 36.78 -32.61 -29.74
N GLY A 586 37.53 -32.81 -28.65
CA GLY A 586 38.82 -32.13 -28.47
C GLY A 586 38.61 -30.64 -28.20
N GLU A 587 39.22 -29.77 -29.00
CA GLU A 587 39.06 -28.31 -28.92
C GLU A 587 37.91 -27.77 -29.79
N GLU A 588 37.31 -28.61 -30.64
CA GLU A 588 36.25 -28.21 -31.55
C GLU A 588 34.86 -28.34 -30.89
N CYS A 589 34.09 -27.25 -30.90
CA CYS A 589 32.70 -27.26 -30.42
C CYS A 589 31.80 -27.91 -31.49
N ILE A 590 31.32 -29.12 -31.23
CA ILE A 590 30.47 -29.90 -32.15
C ILE A 590 28.97 -29.62 -31.93
N TYR A 591 28.63 -29.01 -30.80
CA TYR A 591 27.27 -28.58 -30.47
C TYR A 591 27.31 -27.28 -29.67
N ASP A 592 26.90 -26.18 -30.31
CA ASP A 592 26.62 -24.90 -29.65
C ASP A 592 25.10 -24.67 -29.63
N PRO A 593 24.45 -24.73 -28.45
CA PRO A 593 23.02 -24.53 -28.35
C PRO A 593 22.61 -23.12 -28.81
N LEU A 594 23.45 -22.09 -28.72
CA LEU A 594 23.11 -20.76 -29.25
C LEU A 594 22.95 -20.78 -30.77
N THR A 595 23.93 -21.39 -31.47
CA THR A 595 23.89 -21.49 -32.93
C THR A 595 22.64 -22.25 -33.38
N LEU A 596 22.35 -23.37 -32.73
CA LEU A 596 21.16 -24.15 -33.04
C LEU A 596 19.86 -23.40 -32.68
N PHE A 597 19.83 -22.70 -31.54
CA PHE A 597 18.67 -21.92 -31.13
C PHE A 597 18.34 -20.84 -32.15
N LEU A 598 19.36 -20.12 -32.64
CA LEU A 598 19.18 -19.11 -33.69
C LEU A 598 18.62 -19.72 -34.98
N GLN A 599 19.08 -20.91 -35.38
CA GLN A 599 18.57 -21.63 -36.56
C GLN A 599 17.09 -22.04 -36.39
N LEU A 600 16.68 -22.49 -35.20
CA LEU A 600 15.29 -22.91 -34.94
C LEU A 600 14.29 -21.76 -35.08
N PHE A 601 14.71 -20.52 -34.88
CA PHE A 601 13.86 -19.33 -34.96
C PHE A 601 14.11 -18.48 -36.21
N GLU A 602 14.88 -18.98 -37.18
CA GLU A 602 15.07 -18.31 -38.45
C GLU A 602 13.75 -18.31 -39.25
N GLY A 603 13.21 -17.13 -39.55
CA GLY A 603 11.95 -16.99 -40.30
C GLY A 603 10.67 -17.27 -39.52
N VAL A 604 10.73 -17.46 -38.19
CA VAL A 604 9.56 -17.68 -37.35
C VAL A 604 8.94 -16.35 -36.91
N GLU A 605 7.68 -16.10 -37.29
CA GLU A 605 6.92 -14.91 -36.90
C GLU A 605 6.02 -15.17 -35.68
N VAL A 606 5.80 -14.13 -34.86
CA VAL A 606 4.90 -14.18 -33.71
C VAL A 606 3.46 -13.95 -34.16
N THR A 607 2.58 -14.91 -33.93
CA THR A 607 1.13 -14.74 -34.07
C THR A 607 0.59 -13.83 -32.95
N SER A 608 -0.01 -12.68 -33.30
CA SER A 608 -0.42 -11.68 -32.30
C SER A 608 -1.71 -12.07 -31.56
N SER A 609 -1.67 -12.09 -30.22
CA SER A 609 -2.84 -12.28 -29.35
C SER A 609 -3.82 -11.10 -29.34
N ARG A 610 -3.34 -9.88 -29.64
CA ARG A 610 -4.15 -8.65 -29.69
C ARG A 610 -5.21 -8.70 -30.79
N LEU A 611 -4.88 -9.27 -31.95
CA LEU A 611 -5.83 -9.48 -33.05
C LEU A 611 -6.95 -10.45 -32.63
N THR A 612 -6.61 -11.50 -31.89
CA THR A 612 -7.58 -12.49 -31.41
C THR A 612 -8.55 -11.88 -30.41
N ARG A 613 -8.06 -11.10 -29.43
CA ARG A 613 -8.93 -10.44 -28.43
C ARG A 613 -9.77 -9.31 -29.01
N ALA A 614 -9.23 -8.50 -29.91
CA ALA A 614 -10.03 -7.48 -30.59
C ALA A 614 -11.14 -8.14 -31.42
N ALA A 615 -10.86 -9.27 -32.05
CA ALA A 615 -11.86 -10.07 -32.75
C ALA A 615 -12.89 -10.70 -31.80
N GLU A 616 -12.47 -11.22 -30.63
CA GLU A 616 -13.37 -11.75 -29.60
C GLU A 616 -14.30 -10.67 -29.04
N LEU A 617 -13.77 -9.51 -28.66
CA LEU A 617 -14.58 -8.39 -28.17
C LEU A 617 -15.54 -7.91 -29.26
N ALA A 618 -15.08 -7.77 -30.51
CA ALA A 618 -15.92 -7.42 -31.65
C ALA A 618 -17.01 -8.48 -31.94
N SER A 619 -16.76 -9.75 -31.60
CA SER A 619 -17.73 -10.84 -31.79
C SER A 619 -18.85 -10.88 -30.74
N LEU A 620 -18.72 -10.14 -29.62
CA LEU A 620 -19.76 -10.08 -28.61
C LEU A 620 -20.99 -9.29 -29.09
N PRO A 621 -22.21 -9.66 -28.65
CA PRO A 621 -23.41 -8.84 -28.86
C PRO A 621 -23.24 -7.43 -28.29
N LEU A 622 -23.82 -6.43 -28.93
CA LEU A 622 -23.59 -5.00 -28.64
C LEU A 622 -23.76 -4.64 -27.15
N THR A 623 -24.84 -5.10 -26.51
CA THR A 623 -25.11 -4.81 -25.09
C THR A 623 -24.06 -5.42 -24.16
N GLN A 624 -23.59 -6.63 -24.47
CA GLN A 624 -22.52 -7.29 -23.70
C GLN A 624 -21.17 -6.63 -23.96
N ARG A 625 -20.91 -6.22 -25.20
CA ARG A 625 -19.72 -5.47 -25.59
C ARG A 625 -19.64 -4.13 -24.86
N LEU A 626 -20.74 -3.37 -24.82
CA LEU A 626 -20.84 -2.11 -24.06
C LEU A 626 -20.67 -2.32 -22.56
N ALA A 627 -21.36 -3.29 -21.96
CA ALA A 627 -21.20 -3.62 -20.55
C ALA A 627 -19.74 -4.01 -20.22
N ARG A 628 -19.13 -4.83 -21.08
CA ARG A 628 -17.73 -5.24 -20.92
C ARG A 628 -16.77 -4.08 -21.05
N ARG A 629 -16.98 -3.17 -22.00
CA ARG A 629 -16.20 -1.93 -22.14
C ARG A 629 -16.32 -1.02 -20.92
N ILE A 630 -17.49 -0.93 -20.30
CA ILE A 630 -17.70 -0.15 -19.08
C ILE A 630 -16.96 -0.78 -17.90
N ILE A 631 -17.14 -2.09 -17.68
CA ILE A 631 -16.48 -2.85 -16.61
C ILE A 631 -14.95 -2.78 -16.76
N ASP A 632 -14.45 -2.98 -17.98
CA ASP A 632 -13.03 -3.02 -18.27
C ASP A 632 -12.42 -1.62 -18.54
N GLY A 633 -13.24 -0.55 -18.50
CA GLY A 633 -12.83 0.84 -18.74
C GLY A 633 -12.24 1.10 -20.14
N GLU A 634 -12.68 0.36 -21.16
CA GLU A 634 -12.11 0.32 -22.52
C GLU A 634 -12.80 1.32 -23.48
N LYS A 635 -12.14 2.45 -23.76
CA LYS A 635 -12.68 3.52 -24.61
C LYS A 635 -12.47 3.29 -26.11
N VAL A 636 -11.50 2.46 -26.52
CA VAL A 636 -11.13 2.32 -27.93
C VAL A 636 -12.24 1.61 -28.72
N GLY A 637 -12.97 2.35 -29.56
CA GLY A 637 -14.13 1.85 -30.29
C GLY A 637 -15.47 1.95 -29.53
N LEU A 638 -15.47 2.53 -28.32
CA LEU A 638 -16.68 2.77 -27.54
C LEU A 638 -17.63 3.74 -28.26
N GLU A 639 -17.12 4.82 -28.85
CA GLU A 639 -17.95 5.79 -29.59
C GLU A 639 -18.71 5.14 -30.75
N ALA A 640 -18.06 4.22 -31.48
CA ALA A 640 -18.69 3.47 -32.56
C ALA A 640 -19.78 2.50 -32.04
N ASP A 641 -19.53 1.84 -30.91
CA ASP A 641 -20.52 0.97 -30.27
C ASP A 641 -21.69 1.77 -29.68
N LEU A 642 -21.44 2.94 -29.08
CA LEU A 642 -22.49 3.85 -28.60
C LEU A 642 -23.35 4.37 -29.76
N GLN A 643 -22.72 4.76 -30.87
CA GLN A 643 -23.44 5.16 -32.08
C GLN A 643 -24.30 4.02 -32.62
N THR A 644 -23.75 2.79 -32.67
CA THR A 644 -24.51 1.60 -33.09
C THR A 644 -25.70 1.35 -32.17
N ALA A 645 -25.55 1.54 -30.85
CA ALA A 645 -26.64 1.37 -29.89
C ALA A 645 -27.72 2.44 -30.05
N MET A 646 -27.34 3.69 -30.31
CA MET A 646 -28.28 4.76 -30.62
C MET A 646 -29.03 4.47 -31.92
N ASP A 647 -28.35 3.96 -32.95
CA ASP A 647 -28.95 3.59 -34.24
C ASP A 647 -29.91 2.39 -34.10
N GLU A 648 -29.64 1.47 -33.17
CA GLU A 648 -30.52 0.35 -32.80
C GLU A 648 -31.68 0.74 -31.85
N GLY A 649 -31.79 2.02 -31.50
CA GLY A 649 -32.90 2.57 -30.70
C GLY A 649 -32.74 2.39 -29.18
N MET A 650 -31.53 2.14 -28.68
CA MET A 650 -31.22 2.19 -27.26
C MET A 650 -31.12 3.65 -26.80
N GLU A 651 -32.03 4.09 -25.92
CA GLU A 651 -32.00 5.45 -25.40
C GLU A 651 -30.80 5.66 -24.45
N PRO A 652 -30.08 6.81 -24.54
CA PRO A 652 -29.07 7.17 -23.57
C PRO A 652 -29.66 7.29 -22.16
N LEU A 653 -28.93 6.78 -21.15
CA LEU A 653 -29.29 6.91 -19.73
C LEU A 653 -29.06 8.31 -19.19
#